data_AF-A0A1B6VLC5-F1
#
_entry.id   AF-A0A1B6VLC5-F1
#
_cell.length_a   1.000
_cell.length_b   1.000
_cell.length_c   1.000
_cell.angle_alpha   90.00
_cell.angle_beta   90.00
_cell.angle_gamma   90.00
#
_symmetry.space_group_name_H-M   'P 1'
#
loop_
_entity.id
_entity.type
_entity.pdbx_description
1 polymer ?
#
loop_
_entity_poly.entity_id
_entity_poly.type
_entity_poly.pdbx_seq_one_letter_code
_entity_poly.pdbx_strand_id
1 'polypeptide(L)'
;MAVIYNTNYTHNPNSYLTLAVERAARSLFGNDQVVVADNMSLASIAASGEHDVLICLDAQRINLPLIRRVRPAFKTLILWTFEDPFMRDFNVENAGLFDFVFTNDPSCAEYYHGKGHYLPLAASRSIHERKVLPAAELEYDIFFAGTMWPNRVQTLRRVIAAFPDAKLKLVCPGNEYLPPLPADLAALAIQRPISHEAFIDFANVSAVTLTMFRDYASHGDVSQATAPGPRFFELALGGTAQVVEAPESMGSEHFDTVEGISLARDPDGVVDAVARILNNKSTRRKAAQASQKSVLAHHLYEHRLEKMRDITGADFGRRKAADIVPVERRRRLRVLMCTHSTIHEQAWGGVEVYQQALCSLLGRDVEFFYWLRRGTFCRLTTASGQELERFDVPEVGWQDAMCDAPEEMAFSSVISQYNMDIVHFQHLGHHALSLPILAKANGVGVVFSAHDFWLVSARYNLLNHELRYVEDEVRSVLSADITLKASENVDHGGEQTRRAFVAKMLHSVDAIMFGTQHSRDLTHEIYPILNEKISLITGIPSPENTVPVKPKSYAPLGDAPLNVAIVGNFLRTKGADTILSLIEIAHPDHFVFHIFGYVHPEYEAVLNASSRSNVKLYGRYDMGDIEALKKADVALNLSIWPETYCISLSEAWQNGLIPIVTDVGALGDRVEDGVNGFKVPINRPSMVLERLELLRSSEPVRKKIMANIGPHLWTHARDYADGLLKLYQDVVPRRPMGVADLRLDAGQVHLLPHASWRHQAPPRHIFDPPTMRDLSVELPIPVSDWFSIQGAECYIDDVCHHVFATSEDEDFKGADEFHIRGWFLLPGVSTAGRMLTVLIEEGADSPLIFLECEREIRGDIVEMFNGSPRRSGFSGKTALRGKWCEGRFRVGLINVINGQAAFQLTSIQIEVEGGKIDAIHRSAPSNDVIISDFNRVSHSDGLLRGIKLAGFQKNELHPYGSGMLENFIDEFTGVIGEPVQEIEPFGSIFVRGWAFLKSLSRAGQIYVGLIQTERDEVTLFATDRIARQDVAGVHRDAPLCAGFSGKLSPMQGYARPMDGVYRVALINVTGDVFGTHITDLVATFDGGRIVSTGREGLTPEQAERSERLLNEKAIA
;
A
#
# COMPACT_ATOMS: atom_id res chain seq x y z
N MET A 1 -14.66 5.87 30.24
CA MET A 1 -15.00 4.74 29.36
C MET A 1 -13.69 4.40 28.75
N ALA A 2 -13.25 3.15 28.94
CA ALA A 2 -11.91 2.78 28.54
C ALA A 2 -11.91 2.47 27.05
N VAL A 3 -11.03 3.16 26.34
CA VAL A 3 -10.52 2.67 25.07
C VAL A 3 -9.51 1.59 25.41
N ILE A 4 -9.68 0.39 24.86
CA ILE A 4 -8.71 -0.70 24.96
C ILE A 4 -7.97 -0.78 23.63
N TYR A 5 -6.65 -0.69 23.68
CA TYR A 5 -5.79 -0.79 22.50
C TYR A 5 -4.74 -1.86 22.75
N ASN A 6 -4.73 -2.92 21.95
CA ASN A 6 -3.63 -3.87 21.99
C ASN A 6 -2.48 -3.31 21.15
N THR A 7 -1.37 -3.05 21.80
CA THR A 7 -0.18 -2.49 21.14
C THR A 7 0.48 -3.49 20.20
N ASN A 8 0.24 -4.79 20.37
CA ASN A 8 0.71 -5.84 19.48
C ASN A 8 -0.31 -6.09 18.36
N TYR A 9 -0.38 -5.15 17.42
CA TYR A 9 -1.39 -5.09 16.33
C TYR A 9 -1.12 -6.05 15.16
N THR A 10 -0.01 -6.79 15.21
CA THR A 10 0.40 -7.77 14.18
C THR A 10 0.36 -9.19 14.75
N HIS A 11 -0.32 -10.13 14.09
CA HIS A 11 -0.35 -11.58 14.39
C HIS A 11 0.01 -11.97 15.85
N ASN A 12 -0.93 -11.81 16.78
CA ASN A 12 -0.73 -12.11 18.20
C ASN A 12 -1.45 -13.44 18.58
N PRO A 13 -0.72 -14.54 18.89
CA PRO A 13 -1.33 -15.80 19.33
C PRO A 13 -2.07 -15.67 20.68
N ASN A 14 -1.77 -14.61 21.44
CA ASN A 14 -2.45 -14.27 22.69
C ASN A 14 -3.56 -13.22 22.51
N SER A 15 -4.04 -12.99 21.29
CA SER A 15 -5.16 -12.06 21.01
C SER A 15 -6.42 -12.34 21.84
N TYR A 16 -6.64 -13.58 22.28
CA TYR A 16 -7.73 -13.94 23.19
C TYR A 16 -7.66 -13.22 24.54
N LEU A 17 -6.47 -12.78 25.00
CA LEU A 17 -6.33 -11.99 26.22
C LEU A 17 -6.98 -10.62 26.07
N THR A 18 -6.86 -10.00 24.89
CA THR A 18 -7.56 -8.73 24.59
C THR A 18 -9.07 -8.92 24.64
N LEU A 19 -9.57 -10.02 24.05
CA LEU A 19 -10.99 -10.38 24.09
C LEU A 19 -11.47 -10.66 25.54
N ALA A 20 -10.63 -11.30 26.36
CA ALA A 20 -10.91 -11.58 27.77
C ALA A 20 -11.05 -10.28 28.57
N VAL A 21 -10.11 -9.34 28.40
CA VAL A 21 -10.13 -8.01 29.05
C VAL A 21 -11.33 -7.19 28.55
N GLU A 22 -11.61 -7.19 27.25
CA GLU A 22 -12.77 -6.51 26.67
C GLU A 22 -14.08 -7.01 27.29
N ARG A 23 -14.30 -8.33 27.31
CA ARG A 23 -15.53 -8.93 27.86
C ARG A 23 -15.70 -8.61 29.35
N ALA A 24 -14.62 -8.66 30.12
CA ALA A 24 -14.63 -8.27 31.53
C ALA A 24 -14.96 -6.78 31.71
N ALA A 25 -14.36 -5.91 30.89
CA ALA A 25 -14.64 -4.48 30.91
C ALA A 25 -16.11 -4.19 30.56
N ARG A 26 -16.67 -4.86 29.54
CA ARG A 26 -18.09 -4.73 29.17
C ARG A 26 -19.03 -5.21 30.28
N SER A 27 -18.67 -6.30 30.96
CA SER A 27 -19.42 -6.84 32.11
C SER A 27 -19.45 -5.85 33.28
N LEU A 28 -18.31 -5.21 33.59
CA LEU A 28 -18.18 -4.29 34.72
C LEU A 28 -18.72 -2.88 34.46
N PHE A 29 -18.40 -2.34 33.28
CA PHE A 29 -18.66 -0.93 32.96
C PHE A 29 -19.91 -0.75 32.11
N GLY A 30 -20.31 -1.77 31.34
CA GLY A 30 -21.43 -1.71 30.39
C GLY A 30 -20.97 -1.83 28.93
N ASN A 31 -21.84 -2.38 28.08
CA ASN A 31 -21.52 -2.65 26.67
C ASN A 31 -21.22 -1.37 25.87
N ASP A 32 -21.96 -0.30 26.10
CA ASP A 32 -21.79 0.99 25.43
C ASP A 32 -20.65 1.84 26.02
N GLN A 33 -19.99 1.33 27.08
CA GLN A 33 -18.97 2.00 27.89
C GLN A 33 -17.52 1.55 27.55
N VAL A 34 -17.34 0.64 26.59
CA VAL A 34 -16.04 0.08 26.21
C VAL A 34 -15.92 0.00 24.69
N VAL A 35 -14.77 0.42 24.17
CA VAL A 35 -14.41 0.27 22.76
C VAL A 35 -13.01 -0.35 22.65
N VAL A 36 -12.86 -1.31 21.74
CA VAL A 36 -11.55 -1.83 21.35
C VAL A 36 -11.12 -1.07 20.11
N ALA A 37 -9.97 -0.40 20.20
CA ALA A 37 -9.39 0.37 19.13
C ALA A 37 -8.22 -0.37 18.47
N ASP A 38 -7.93 0.04 17.24
CA ASP A 38 -6.80 -0.37 16.43
C ASP A 38 -6.08 0.87 15.87
N ASN A 39 -5.09 0.68 14.99
CA ASN A 39 -4.34 1.78 14.39
C ASN A 39 -5.21 2.69 13.50
N MET A 40 -6.30 2.17 12.93
CA MET A 40 -7.22 2.93 12.09
C MET A 40 -8.16 3.81 12.93
N SER A 41 -8.59 3.31 14.10
CA SER A 41 -9.67 3.91 14.89
C SER A 41 -9.21 4.71 16.11
N LEU A 42 -8.07 4.37 16.72
CA LEU A 42 -7.64 4.94 18.01
C LEU A 42 -7.60 6.47 18.03
N ALA A 43 -7.01 7.10 17.03
CA ALA A 43 -6.91 8.57 17.01
C ALA A 43 -8.25 9.25 16.77
N SER A 44 -9.15 8.66 15.98
CA SER A 44 -10.50 9.21 15.77
C SER A 44 -11.36 9.12 17.04
N ILE A 45 -11.24 8.01 17.78
CA ILE A 45 -11.88 7.84 19.10
C ILE A 45 -11.32 8.86 20.10
N ALA A 46 -10.00 9.06 20.10
CA ALA A 46 -9.35 10.08 20.93
C ALA A 46 -9.88 11.48 20.59
N ALA A 47 -9.97 11.81 19.30
CA ALA A 47 -10.46 13.08 18.79
C ALA A 47 -11.93 13.37 19.16
N SER A 48 -12.78 12.34 19.31
CA SER A 48 -14.19 12.53 19.72
C SER A 48 -14.32 13.04 21.15
N GLY A 49 -13.35 12.72 22.00
CA GLY A 49 -13.34 13.13 23.40
C GLY A 49 -14.39 12.45 24.26
N GLU A 50 -15.02 11.37 23.80
CA GLU A 50 -16.02 10.62 24.57
C GLU A 50 -15.41 9.82 25.73
N HIS A 51 -14.09 9.69 25.73
CA HIS A 51 -13.30 8.86 26.62
C HIS A 51 -12.24 9.71 27.32
N ASP A 52 -11.98 9.42 28.59
CA ASP A 52 -10.89 10.04 29.35
C ASP A 52 -9.74 9.05 29.63
N VAL A 53 -9.94 7.75 29.37
CA VAL A 53 -8.98 6.68 29.71
C VAL A 53 -8.65 5.82 28.49
N LEU A 54 -7.35 5.59 28.28
CA LEU A 54 -6.81 4.63 27.32
C LEU A 54 -6.02 3.55 28.07
N ILE A 55 -6.38 2.28 27.86
CA ILE A 55 -5.65 1.10 28.33
C ILE A 55 -4.91 0.50 27.15
N CYS A 56 -3.59 0.55 27.18
CA CYS A 56 -2.70 -0.11 26.25
C CYS A 56 -2.29 -1.47 26.81
N LEU A 57 -2.59 -2.56 26.09
CA LEU A 57 -2.27 -3.93 26.50
C LEU A 57 -1.01 -4.45 25.80
N ASP A 58 -0.40 -5.49 26.39
CA ASP A 58 0.73 -6.29 25.90
C ASP A 58 2.10 -5.61 26.03
N ALA A 59 2.26 -4.46 25.36
CA ALA A 59 3.46 -3.63 25.27
C ALA A 59 4.59 -4.13 24.33
N GLN A 60 4.44 -5.28 23.66
CA GLN A 60 5.49 -5.83 22.79
C GLN A 60 5.83 -5.01 21.53
N ARG A 61 4.85 -4.31 20.92
CA ARG A 61 5.03 -3.60 19.62
C ARG A 61 4.36 -2.23 19.59
N ILE A 62 4.66 -1.39 20.58
CA ILE A 62 4.01 -0.08 20.74
C ILE A 62 4.29 0.84 19.54
N ASN A 63 3.23 1.30 18.85
CA ASN A 63 3.32 2.41 17.90
C ASN A 63 3.47 3.74 18.67
N LEU A 64 4.70 4.08 19.06
CA LEU A 64 4.99 5.27 19.88
C LEU A 64 4.53 6.59 19.23
N PRO A 65 4.70 6.83 17.91
CA PRO A 65 4.14 8.01 17.27
C PRO A 65 2.62 8.13 17.44
N LEU A 66 1.87 7.04 17.31
CA LEU A 66 0.43 7.04 17.51
C LEU A 66 0.07 7.34 18.97
N ILE A 67 0.76 6.74 19.94
CA ILE A 67 0.53 7.04 21.37
C ILE A 67 0.83 8.51 21.67
N ARG A 68 1.92 9.08 21.13
CA ARG A 68 2.24 10.52 21.25
C ARG A 68 1.16 11.39 20.62
N ARG A 69 0.63 11.00 19.46
CA ARG A 69 -0.46 11.71 18.76
C ARG A 69 -1.74 11.75 19.60
N VAL A 70 -2.11 10.67 20.28
CA VAL A 70 -3.38 10.61 21.05
C VAL A 70 -3.24 11.00 22.52
N ARG A 71 -2.03 11.00 23.08
CA ARG A 71 -1.77 11.30 24.51
C ARG A 71 -2.52 12.51 25.05
N PRO A 72 -2.57 13.68 24.36
CA PRO A 72 -3.22 14.87 24.91
C PRO A 72 -4.74 14.79 24.99
N ALA A 73 -5.36 13.83 24.28
CA ALA A 73 -6.80 13.67 24.25
C ALA A 73 -7.36 12.91 25.46
N PHE A 74 -6.51 12.13 26.14
CA PHE A 74 -6.87 11.32 27.29
C PHE A 74 -6.34 11.94 28.59
N LYS A 75 -7.13 11.86 29.67
CA LYS A 75 -6.70 12.27 31.01
C LYS A 75 -5.78 11.25 31.65
N THR A 76 -6.05 9.96 31.43
CA THR A 76 -5.27 8.86 31.99
C THR A 76 -4.86 7.87 30.91
N LEU A 77 -3.55 7.66 30.75
CA LEU A 77 -2.98 6.59 29.94
C LEU A 77 -2.43 5.49 30.83
N ILE A 78 -2.86 4.26 30.56
CA ILE A 78 -2.49 3.08 31.31
C ILE A 78 -1.77 2.13 30.36
N LEU A 79 -0.60 1.64 30.74
CA LEU A 79 0.07 0.51 30.09
C LEU A 79 -0.11 -0.73 30.96
N TRP A 80 -0.50 -1.87 30.39
CA TRP A 80 -0.50 -3.16 31.07
C TRP A 80 0.38 -4.16 30.31
N THR A 81 1.56 -4.44 30.85
CA THR A 81 2.58 -5.29 30.23
C THR A 81 2.28 -6.77 30.47
N PHE A 82 2.38 -7.59 29.41
CA PHE A 82 2.03 -9.02 29.46
C PHE A 82 3.25 -9.94 29.46
N GLU A 83 4.42 -9.42 29.10
CA GLU A 83 5.67 -10.19 28.97
C GLU A 83 6.79 -9.65 29.87
N ASP A 84 6.48 -8.87 30.91
CA ASP A 84 7.46 -8.64 31.97
C ASP A 84 7.73 -9.97 32.70
N PRO A 85 8.97 -10.21 33.19
CA PRO A 85 10.15 -9.33 33.17
C PRO A 85 10.95 -9.36 31.85
N PHE A 86 10.54 -10.16 30.87
CA PHE A 86 11.34 -10.43 29.66
C PHE A 86 11.42 -9.22 28.71
N MET A 87 10.41 -8.35 28.72
CA MET A 87 10.37 -7.10 27.95
C MET A 87 10.60 -5.86 28.83
N ARG A 88 11.07 -6.03 30.08
CA ARG A 88 11.15 -4.96 31.08
C ARG A 88 11.92 -3.75 30.55
N ASP A 89 13.12 -3.95 30.02
CA ASP A 89 13.99 -2.83 29.63
C ASP A 89 13.35 -2.00 28.51
N PHE A 90 12.80 -2.66 27.49
CA PHE A 90 12.01 -2.01 26.44
C PHE A 90 10.78 -1.28 26.98
N ASN A 91 10.03 -1.89 27.91
CA ASN A 91 8.82 -1.29 28.48
C ASN A 91 9.15 -0.07 29.36
N VAL A 92 10.23 -0.13 30.14
CA VAL A 92 10.69 0.96 31.02
C VAL A 92 11.11 2.18 30.19
N GLU A 93 11.84 1.99 29.09
CA GLU A 93 12.21 3.07 28.16
C GLU A 93 10.99 3.81 27.60
N ASN A 94 9.88 3.10 27.41
CA ASN A 94 8.65 3.62 26.80
C ASN A 94 7.60 4.10 27.83
N ALA A 95 7.79 3.81 29.12
CA ALA A 95 6.87 4.14 30.21
C ALA A 95 6.67 5.66 30.41
N GLY A 96 7.54 6.50 29.84
CA GLY A 96 7.45 7.96 29.93
C GLY A 96 6.12 8.54 29.41
N LEU A 97 5.48 7.88 28.45
CA LEU A 97 4.22 8.32 27.84
C LEU A 97 2.97 7.99 28.68
N PHE A 98 3.09 7.09 29.65
CA PHE A 98 1.97 6.55 30.43
C PHE A 98 1.93 7.15 31.84
N ASP A 99 0.73 7.26 32.39
CA ASP A 99 0.51 7.73 33.76
C ASP A 99 0.67 6.59 34.76
N PHE A 100 0.19 5.40 34.39
CA PHE A 100 0.29 4.19 35.19
C PHE A 100 0.80 3.03 34.34
N VAL A 101 1.65 2.19 34.95
CA VAL A 101 2.13 0.95 34.34
C VAL A 101 1.74 -0.20 35.27
N PHE A 102 0.96 -1.12 34.74
CA PHE A 102 0.63 -2.38 35.38
C PHE A 102 1.51 -3.46 34.81
N THR A 103 2.18 -4.20 35.68
CA THR A 103 3.07 -5.29 35.28
C THR A 103 2.55 -6.62 35.80
N ASN A 104 2.64 -7.66 34.96
CA ASN A 104 2.28 -9.02 35.33
C ASN A 104 3.34 -9.70 36.23
N ASP A 105 4.50 -9.07 36.42
CA ASP A 105 5.60 -9.57 37.25
C ASP A 105 5.95 -8.58 38.38
N PRO A 106 5.89 -9.00 39.65
CA PRO A 106 6.04 -8.09 40.78
C PRO A 106 7.45 -7.48 40.86
N SER A 107 8.49 -8.19 40.39
CA SER A 107 9.87 -7.70 40.41
C SER A 107 10.08 -6.47 39.52
N CYS A 108 9.18 -6.25 38.55
CA CYS A 108 9.28 -5.15 37.60
C CYS A 108 8.65 -3.84 38.09
N ALA A 109 7.77 -3.88 39.09
CA ALA A 109 6.97 -2.72 39.48
C ALA A 109 7.83 -1.50 39.88
N GLU A 110 8.92 -1.74 40.61
CA GLU A 110 9.81 -0.66 41.08
C GLU A 110 10.62 0.01 39.94
N TYR A 111 10.86 -0.70 38.84
CA TYR A 111 11.60 -0.18 37.68
C TYR A 111 10.84 0.93 36.94
N TYR A 112 9.53 1.03 37.13
CA TYR A 112 8.70 2.09 36.56
C TYR A 112 8.63 3.35 37.45
N HIS A 113 9.58 3.53 38.38
CA HIS A 113 9.84 4.77 39.14
C HIS A 113 8.60 5.43 39.77
N GLY A 114 7.77 4.63 40.45
CA GLY A 114 6.57 5.11 41.15
C GLY A 114 5.28 5.09 40.33
N LYS A 115 5.34 4.78 39.03
CA LYS A 115 4.16 4.52 38.18
C LYS A 115 3.77 3.04 38.11
N GLY A 116 4.67 2.15 38.54
CA GLY A 116 4.55 0.71 38.40
C GLY A 116 3.70 0.07 39.48
N HIS A 117 2.79 -0.80 39.07
CA HIS A 117 1.91 -1.54 39.96
C HIS A 117 1.85 -3.02 39.56
N TYR A 118 2.04 -3.92 40.52
CA TYR A 118 1.86 -5.34 40.27
C TYR A 118 0.37 -5.69 40.08
N LEU A 119 0.05 -6.20 38.91
CA LEU A 119 -1.27 -6.67 38.53
C LEU A 119 -1.13 -7.89 37.60
N PRO A 120 -1.24 -9.12 38.15
CA PRO A 120 -1.12 -10.33 37.35
C PRO A 120 -2.27 -10.44 36.36
N LEU A 121 -2.02 -11.18 35.27
CA LEU A 121 -3.08 -11.62 34.37
C LEU A 121 -4.09 -12.53 35.10
N ALA A 122 -5.17 -12.88 34.41
CA ALA A 122 -6.33 -13.51 35.04
C ALA A 122 -7.04 -14.48 34.08
N ALA A 123 -8.15 -15.06 34.54
CA ALA A 123 -9.00 -15.93 33.73
C ALA A 123 -10.29 -15.21 33.28
N SER A 124 -10.89 -15.67 32.18
CA SER A 124 -12.22 -15.25 31.72
C SER A 124 -13.21 -16.39 31.83
N ARG A 125 -14.37 -16.12 32.44
CA ARG A 125 -15.48 -17.10 32.50
C ARG A 125 -15.94 -17.53 31.12
N SER A 126 -16.09 -16.56 30.23
CA SER A 126 -16.62 -16.78 28.87
C SER A 126 -15.70 -17.61 27.96
N ILE A 127 -14.42 -17.76 28.31
CA ILE A 127 -13.43 -18.49 27.50
C ILE A 127 -13.02 -19.77 28.22
N HIS A 128 -12.70 -19.70 29.52
CA HIS A 128 -12.04 -20.79 30.25
C HIS A 128 -12.95 -21.61 31.15
N GLU A 129 -14.16 -21.13 31.53
CA GLU A 129 -15.01 -21.85 32.48
C GLU A 129 -15.51 -23.18 31.89
N ARG A 130 -15.24 -24.28 32.60
CA ARG A 130 -15.77 -25.62 32.29
C ARG A 130 -16.28 -26.27 33.57
N LYS A 131 -17.25 -27.17 33.45
CA LYS A 131 -17.69 -27.94 34.63
C LYS A 131 -16.59 -28.91 35.04
N VAL A 132 -16.39 -29.08 36.35
CA VAL A 132 -15.49 -30.12 36.86
C VAL A 132 -16.09 -31.50 36.56
N LEU A 133 -15.42 -32.27 35.70
CA LEU A 133 -15.89 -33.58 35.27
C LEU A 133 -15.68 -34.66 36.34
N PRO A 134 -16.59 -35.65 36.45
CA PRO A 134 -16.36 -36.85 37.25
C PRO A 134 -15.31 -37.75 36.58
N ALA A 135 -14.67 -38.61 37.37
CA ALA A 135 -13.58 -39.47 36.90
C ALA A 135 -13.96 -40.44 35.76
N ALA A 136 -15.26 -40.72 35.55
CA ALA A 136 -15.74 -41.58 34.47
C ALA A 136 -15.78 -40.90 33.09
N GLU A 137 -15.71 -39.56 33.06
CA GLU A 137 -15.75 -38.74 31.84
C GLU A 137 -14.36 -38.23 31.44
N LEU A 138 -13.31 -38.63 32.16
CA LEU A 138 -11.93 -38.25 31.84
C LEU A 138 -11.37 -39.14 30.73
N GLU A 139 -10.72 -38.53 29.75
CA GLU A 139 -10.11 -39.22 28.60
C GLU A 139 -8.62 -39.50 28.81
N TYR A 140 -7.94 -38.59 29.53
CA TYR A 140 -6.49 -38.65 29.76
C TYR A 140 -6.17 -38.62 31.25
N ASP A 141 -5.07 -39.24 31.63
CA ASP A 141 -4.55 -39.20 32.99
C ASP A 141 -3.72 -37.93 33.21
N ILE A 142 -2.82 -37.61 32.28
CA ILE A 142 -1.89 -36.48 32.40
C ILE A 142 -1.93 -35.63 31.13
N PHE A 143 -2.11 -34.32 31.30
CA PHE A 143 -2.05 -33.34 30.22
C PHE A 143 -0.96 -32.30 30.45
N PHE A 144 -0.26 -31.93 29.37
CA PHE A 144 0.62 -30.77 29.32
C PHE A 144 0.53 -30.10 27.96
N ALA A 145 0.53 -28.76 27.96
CA ALA A 145 0.64 -27.99 26.73
C ALA A 145 1.54 -26.74 26.90
N GLY A 146 2.56 -26.66 26.06
CA GLY A 146 3.48 -25.52 26.02
C GLY A 146 4.78 -25.84 25.32
N THR A 147 5.53 -24.79 24.99
CA THR A 147 6.86 -24.89 24.43
C THR A 147 7.81 -25.65 25.37
N MET A 148 8.65 -26.52 24.81
CA MET A 148 9.46 -27.46 25.58
C MET A 148 10.85 -26.92 25.90
N TRP A 149 10.91 -26.03 26.90
CA TRP A 149 12.17 -25.56 27.47
C TRP A 149 12.95 -26.70 28.14
N PRO A 150 14.29 -26.63 28.24
CA PRO A 150 15.11 -27.73 28.77
C PRO A 150 14.66 -28.27 30.13
N ASN A 151 14.26 -27.38 31.04
CA ASN A 151 13.72 -27.76 32.35
C ASN A 151 12.43 -28.58 32.22
N ARG A 152 11.50 -28.16 31.34
CA ARG A 152 10.24 -28.88 31.10
C ARG A 152 10.46 -30.25 30.47
N VAL A 153 11.46 -30.39 29.60
CA VAL A 153 11.84 -31.69 29.00
C VAL A 153 12.32 -32.67 30.08
N GLN A 154 13.16 -32.21 30.99
CA GLN A 154 13.64 -33.01 32.12
C GLN A 154 12.48 -33.50 32.99
N THR A 155 11.61 -32.58 33.40
CA THR A 155 10.46 -32.89 34.26
C THR A 155 9.49 -33.84 33.58
N LEU A 156 9.14 -33.60 32.32
CA LEU A 156 8.18 -34.45 31.62
C LEU A 156 8.71 -35.86 31.38
N ARG A 157 10.00 -36.02 31.02
CA ARG A 157 10.63 -37.36 30.94
C ARG A 157 10.57 -38.10 32.27
N ARG A 158 10.80 -37.40 33.38
CA ARG A 158 10.70 -37.98 34.73
C ARG A 158 9.27 -38.47 35.03
N VAL A 159 8.26 -37.67 34.68
CA VAL A 159 6.84 -38.03 34.83
C VAL A 159 6.48 -39.23 33.97
N ILE A 160 6.86 -39.26 32.70
CA ILE A 160 6.56 -40.38 31.78
C ILE A 160 7.21 -41.67 32.27
N ALA A 161 8.46 -41.61 32.74
CA ALA A 161 9.14 -42.78 33.31
C ALA A 161 8.47 -43.31 34.58
N ALA A 162 7.86 -42.44 35.39
CA ALA A 162 7.16 -42.83 36.61
C ALA A 162 5.76 -43.42 36.35
N PHE A 163 5.11 -43.07 35.22
CA PHE A 163 3.75 -43.48 34.88
C PHE A 163 3.66 -44.06 33.45
N PRO A 164 4.30 -45.21 33.15
CA PRO A 164 4.38 -45.75 31.80
C PRO A 164 3.02 -46.17 31.20
N ASP A 165 2.04 -46.50 32.05
CA ASP A 165 0.69 -46.92 31.63
C ASP A 165 -0.32 -45.77 31.58
N ALA A 166 0.09 -44.54 31.90
CA ALA A 166 -0.80 -43.38 31.92
C ALA A 166 -1.20 -42.96 30.49
N LYS A 167 -2.48 -42.63 30.30
CA LYS A 167 -2.96 -42.01 29.06
C LYS A 167 -2.52 -40.54 29.01
N LEU A 168 -1.54 -40.26 28.16
CA LEU A 168 -0.97 -38.92 28.03
C LEU A 168 -1.65 -38.12 26.92
N LYS A 169 -1.82 -36.82 27.14
CA LYS A 169 -2.07 -35.83 26.10
C LYS A 169 -1.03 -34.73 26.18
N LEU A 170 -0.14 -34.68 25.20
CA LEU A 170 0.97 -33.74 25.17
C LEU A 170 0.84 -32.84 23.94
N VAL A 171 0.89 -31.52 24.14
CA VAL A 171 0.86 -30.52 23.06
C VAL A 171 2.08 -29.63 23.20
N CYS A 172 3.10 -29.95 22.42
CA CYS A 172 4.44 -29.44 22.57
C CYS A 172 4.86 -28.75 21.27
N PRO A 173 4.29 -27.58 20.95
CA PRO A 173 4.66 -26.86 19.74
C PRO A 173 6.18 -26.63 19.72
N GLY A 174 6.76 -26.84 18.55
CA GLY A 174 8.15 -26.46 18.31
C GLY A 174 8.36 -24.97 18.58
N ASN A 175 9.57 -24.64 18.99
CA ASN A 175 10.09 -23.29 19.01
C ASN A 175 11.49 -23.42 18.41
N GLU A 176 11.73 -22.69 17.35
CA GLU A 176 12.89 -22.95 16.50
C GLU A 176 14.17 -22.45 17.20
N TYR A 177 14.09 -21.57 18.21
CA TYR A 177 15.19 -21.24 19.14
C TYR A 177 15.48 -22.31 20.22
N LEU A 178 14.76 -23.43 20.26
CA LEU A 178 15.00 -24.52 21.20
C LEU A 178 15.48 -25.80 20.49
N PRO A 179 16.25 -26.67 21.17
CA PRO A 179 16.60 -27.97 20.64
C PRO A 179 15.33 -28.75 20.21
N PRO A 180 15.40 -29.53 19.12
CA PRO A 180 14.28 -30.35 18.69
C PRO A 180 13.83 -31.27 19.82
N LEU A 181 12.51 -31.48 19.91
CA LEU A 181 11.94 -32.30 20.95
C LEU A 181 12.54 -33.72 20.84
N PRO A 182 13.07 -34.31 21.93
CA PRO A 182 13.68 -35.62 21.85
C PRO A 182 12.73 -36.68 21.31
N ALA A 183 13.25 -37.64 20.53
CA ALA A 183 12.44 -38.57 19.73
C ALA A 183 11.38 -39.35 20.53
N ASP A 184 11.70 -39.72 21.77
CA ASP A 184 10.80 -40.37 22.72
C ASP A 184 9.59 -39.50 23.08
N LEU A 185 9.80 -38.19 23.27
CA LEU A 185 8.73 -37.22 23.55
C LEU A 185 8.00 -36.80 22.26
N ALA A 186 8.74 -36.63 21.17
CA ALA A 186 8.21 -36.24 19.86
C ALA A 186 7.18 -37.25 19.32
N ALA A 187 7.38 -38.54 19.60
CA ALA A 187 6.45 -39.60 19.25
C ALA A 187 5.12 -39.54 20.05
N LEU A 188 5.12 -38.90 21.22
CA LEU A 188 3.97 -38.84 22.14
C LEU A 188 3.22 -37.50 22.08
N ALA A 189 3.82 -36.46 21.47
CA ALA A 189 3.31 -35.10 21.53
C ALA A 189 2.85 -34.55 20.17
N ILE A 190 1.80 -33.73 20.21
CA ILE A 190 1.39 -32.89 19.07
C ILE A 190 2.36 -31.71 18.99
N GLN A 191 3.14 -31.63 17.91
CA GLN A 191 4.22 -30.64 17.76
C GLN A 191 3.79 -29.33 17.08
N ARG A 192 2.50 -29.00 17.14
CA ARG A 192 1.94 -27.77 16.56
C ARG A 192 1.05 -27.05 17.58
N PRO A 193 0.90 -25.72 17.49
CA PRO A 193 -0.05 -24.99 18.31
C PRO A 193 -1.47 -25.50 18.11
N ILE A 194 -2.29 -25.36 19.14
CA ILE A 194 -3.73 -25.62 19.10
C ILE A 194 -4.49 -24.34 19.46
N SER A 195 -5.80 -24.31 19.15
CA SER A 195 -6.64 -23.21 19.60
C SER A 195 -6.68 -23.16 21.13
N HIS A 196 -6.86 -21.96 21.68
CA HIS A 196 -6.95 -21.79 23.13
C HIS A 196 -8.14 -22.54 23.74
N GLU A 197 -9.24 -22.66 23.00
CA GLU A 197 -10.40 -23.47 23.41
C GLU A 197 -10.04 -24.96 23.54
N ALA A 198 -9.35 -25.52 22.55
CA ALA A 198 -8.89 -26.90 22.59
C ALA A 198 -7.90 -27.14 23.75
N PHE A 199 -7.05 -26.15 24.08
CA PHE A 199 -6.16 -26.21 25.24
C PHE A 199 -6.94 -26.37 26.56
N ILE A 200 -8.00 -25.58 26.75
CA ILE A 200 -8.86 -25.68 27.94
C ILE A 200 -9.64 -27.00 27.96
N ASP A 201 -10.16 -27.43 26.83
CA ASP A 201 -10.95 -28.67 26.74
C ASP A 201 -10.08 -29.91 27.03
N PHE A 202 -8.86 -29.98 26.48
CA PHE A 202 -7.92 -31.06 26.81
C PHE A 202 -7.55 -31.07 28.29
N ALA A 203 -7.38 -29.90 28.91
CA ALA A 203 -7.15 -29.82 30.35
C ALA A 203 -8.34 -30.34 31.17
N ASN A 204 -9.57 -29.99 30.78
CA ASN A 204 -10.79 -30.35 31.49
C ASN A 204 -11.04 -31.87 31.51
N VAL A 205 -10.81 -32.54 30.38
CA VAL A 205 -10.96 -34.01 30.24
C VAL A 205 -9.76 -34.81 30.79
N SER A 206 -8.79 -34.15 31.43
CA SER A 206 -7.60 -34.79 31.99
C SER A 206 -7.67 -34.90 33.52
N ALA A 207 -7.16 -36.01 34.08
CA ALA A 207 -7.15 -36.19 35.54
C ALA A 207 -6.27 -35.17 36.23
N VAL A 208 -5.08 -34.91 35.71
CA VAL A 208 -4.17 -33.83 36.14
C VAL A 208 -3.59 -33.09 34.95
N THR A 209 -3.48 -31.76 35.09
CA THR A 209 -2.75 -30.91 34.15
C THR A 209 -1.48 -30.37 34.81
N LEU A 210 -0.37 -30.44 34.08
CA LEU A 210 0.92 -29.90 34.51
C LEU A 210 1.04 -28.43 34.09
N THR A 211 1.38 -27.56 35.05
CA THR A 211 1.73 -26.16 34.81
C THR A 211 3.20 -25.99 35.17
N MET A 212 4.05 -25.88 34.15
CA MET A 212 5.51 -25.73 34.33
C MET A 212 5.94 -24.35 33.83
N PHE A 213 6.71 -23.60 34.59
CA PHE A 213 7.24 -22.30 34.14
C PHE A 213 8.52 -22.46 33.34
N ARG A 214 8.83 -21.47 32.48
CA ARG A 214 10.06 -21.50 31.71
C ARG A 214 11.22 -21.06 32.59
N ASP A 215 12.37 -21.70 32.39
CA ASP A 215 13.66 -21.24 32.88
C ASP A 215 14.63 -21.16 31.72
N TYR A 216 14.56 -20.04 31.00
CA TYR A 216 15.40 -19.80 29.83
C TYR A 216 15.40 -18.31 29.46
N ALA A 217 16.58 -17.70 29.44
CA ALA A 217 16.75 -16.34 28.96
C ALA A 217 16.77 -16.36 27.42
N SER A 218 15.70 -15.88 26.81
CA SER A 218 15.62 -15.77 25.34
C SER A 218 16.29 -14.48 24.85
N HIS A 219 16.29 -13.42 25.67
CA HIS A 219 16.99 -12.14 25.46
C HIS A 219 17.37 -11.55 26.83
N GLY A 220 18.57 -10.97 26.96
CA GLY A 220 19.09 -10.41 28.22
C GLY A 220 19.46 -11.45 29.29
N ASP A 221 19.61 -11.01 30.54
CA ASP A 221 20.06 -11.86 31.66
C ASP A 221 18.90 -12.52 32.44
N VAL A 222 17.64 -12.25 32.08
CA VAL A 222 16.47 -12.72 32.85
C VAL A 222 15.89 -14.00 32.25
N SER A 223 16.12 -15.13 32.92
CA SER A 223 15.64 -16.44 32.48
C SER A 223 14.28 -16.85 33.05
N GLN A 224 13.83 -16.21 34.12
CA GLN A 224 12.63 -16.62 34.89
C GLN A 224 11.76 -15.42 35.24
N ALA A 225 10.44 -15.66 35.28
CA ALA A 225 9.49 -14.78 35.95
C ALA A 225 9.50 -15.05 37.47
N THR A 226 8.98 -14.11 38.26
CA THR A 226 8.87 -14.21 39.73
C THR A 226 7.44 -14.50 40.20
N ALA A 227 6.48 -14.50 39.28
CA ALA A 227 5.07 -14.81 39.54
C ALA A 227 4.44 -15.69 38.44
N PRO A 228 3.31 -16.37 38.71
CA PRO A 228 2.63 -17.20 37.73
C PRO A 228 1.97 -16.38 36.60
N GLY A 229 2.14 -16.85 35.37
CA GLY A 229 1.43 -16.33 34.20
C GLY A 229 -0.05 -16.75 34.13
N PRO A 230 -0.78 -16.32 33.07
CA PRO A 230 -2.24 -16.44 33.00
C PRO A 230 -2.73 -17.89 33.08
N ARG A 231 -2.03 -18.83 32.41
CA ARG A 231 -2.41 -20.24 32.32
C ARG A 231 -2.70 -20.91 33.66
N PHE A 232 -2.01 -20.49 34.73
CA PHE A 232 -2.25 -20.96 36.09
C PHE A 232 -3.70 -20.72 36.55
N PHE A 233 -4.23 -19.53 36.27
CA PHE A 233 -5.61 -19.15 36.59
C PHE A 233 -6.61 -19.74 35.58
N GLU A 234 -6.23 -19.80 34.30
CA GLU A 234 -7.09 -20.30 33.23
C GLU A 234 -7.42 -21.79 33.39
N LEU A 235 -6.40 -22.60 33.71
CA LEU A 235 -6.56 -24.04 33.94
C LEU A 235 -7.40 -24.33 35.20
N ALA A 236 -7.26 -23.52 36.25
CA ALA A 236 -8.10 -23.64 37.44
C ALA A 236 -9.57 -23.42 37.09
N LEU A 237 -9.85 -22.41 36.25
CA LEU A 237 -11.20 -22.16 35.78
C LEU A 237 -11.68 -23.24 34.79
N GLY A 238 -10.77 -23.88 34.06
CA GLY A 238 -11.00 -25.04 33.21
C GLY A 238 -11.38 -26.33 33.96
N GLY A 239 -11.44 -26.32 35.29
CA GLY A 239 -11.99 -27.42 36.09
C GLY A 239 -11.13 -28.68 36.12
N THR A 240 -9.81 -28.53 35.94
CA THR A 240 -8.81 -29.60 36.04
C THR A 240 -8.08 -29.55 37.39
N ALA A 241 -7.56 -30.68 37.86
CA ALA A 241 -6.61 -30.67 38.98
C ALA A 241 -5.22 -30.28 38.45
N GLN A 242 -4.51 -29.43 39.18
CA GLN A 242 -3.25 -28.87 38.70
C GLN A 242 -2.07 -29.26 39.60
N VAL A 243 -0.99 -29.71 38.95
CA VAL A 243 0.34 -29.81 39.56
C VAL A 243 1.20 -28.72 38.94
N VAL A 244 1.75 -27.86 39.78
CA VAL A 244 2.49 -26.67 39.36
C VAL A 244 3.95 -26.86 39.73
N GLU A 245 4.82 -26.87 38.73
CA GLU A 245 6.26 -26.86 38.92
C GLU A 245 6.75 -25.41 38.82
N ALA A 246 7.30 -24.89 39.92
CA ALA A 246 7.84 -23.54 39.97
C ALA A 246 9.14 -23.46 40.80
N PRO A 247 10.15 -22.71 40.35
CA PRO A 247 11.40 -22.52 41.08
C PRO A 247 11.19 -21.72 42.38
N GLU A 248 12.15 -21.77 43.30
CA GLU A 248 12.09 -21.02 44.57
C GLU A 248 12.10 -19.49 44.39
N SER A 249 12.62 -19.00 43.27
CA SER A 249 12.54 -17.59 42.87
C SER A 249 11.10 -17.10 42.68
N MET A 250 10.14 -17.99 42.43
CA MET A 250 8.72 -17.69 42.46
C MET A 250 8.17 -17.94 43.87
N GLY A 251 7.91 -16.85 44.59
CA GLY A 251 7.39 -16.87 45.95
C GLY A 251 6.08 -17.65 46.08
N SER A 252 5.95 -18.46 47.14
CA SER A 252 4.78 -19.32 47.37
C SER A 252 3.51 -18.49 47.55
N GLU A 253 3.63 -17.27 48.07
CA GLU A 253 2.53 -16.33 48.30
C GLU A 253 1.72 -16.02 47.05
N HIS A 254 2.32 -16.12 45.86
CA HIS A 254 1.60 -15.91 44.60
C HIS A 254 0.74 -17.11 44.20
N PHE A 255 1.13 -18.32 44.61
CA PHE A 255 0.39 -19.56 44.36
C PHE A 255 -0.66 -19.84 45.43
N ASP A 256 -0.39 -19.44 46.69
CA ASP A 256 -1.29 -19.61 47.84
C ASP A 256 -2.63 -18.87 47.68
N THR A 257 -2.71 -17.98 46.69
CA THR A 257 -3.95 -17.30 46.27
C THR A 257 -4.98 -18.23 45.64
N VAL A 258 -4.58 -19.44 45.19
CA VAL A 258 -5.47 -20.44 44.58
C VAL A 258 -5.42 -21.73 45.39
N GLU A 259 -6.50 -22.05 46.10
CA GLU A 259 -6.59 -23.28 46.88
C GLU A 259 -6.62 -24.53 45.97
N GLY A 260 -6.18 -25.68 46.49
CA GLY A 260 -6.32 -26.97 45.82
C GLY A 260 -5.30 -27.28 44.73
N ILE A 261 -4.32 -26.39 44.48
CA ILE A 261 -3.17 -26.66 43.62
C ILE A 261 -2.11 -27.47 44.37
N SER A 262 -1.32 -28.27 43.64
CA SER A 262 -0.16 -28.98 44.19
C SER A 262 1.12 -28.35 43.66
N LEU A 263 1.77 -27.51 44.48
CA LEU A 263 3.05 -26.89 44.15
C LEU A 263 4.20 -27.89 44.36
N ALA A 264 5.09 -27.98 43.37
CA ALA A 264 6.31 -28.77 43.41
C ALA A 264 7.50 -27.88 43.02
N ARG A 265 8.65 -28.11 43.66
CA ARG A 265 9.89 -27.36 43.45
C ARG A 265 10.92 -28.12 42.60
N ASP A 266 10.67 -29.40 42.35
CA ASP A 266 11.53 -30.28 41.58
C ASP A 266 10.72 -31.39 40.87
N PRO A 267 11.32 -32.12 39.92
CA PRO A 267 10.64 -33.17 39.17
C PRO A 267 10.09 -34.33 40.01
N ASP A 268 10.74 -34.68 41.13
CA ASP A 268 10.29 -35.79 41.97
C ASP A 268 9.04 -35.39 42.78
N GLY A 269 8.98 -34.14 43.26
CA GLY A 269 7.78 -33.57 43.86
C GLY A 269 6.59 -33.50 42.88
N VAL A 270 6.85 -33.27 41.58
CA VAL A 270 5.83 -33.36 40.53
C VAL A 270 5.28 -34.79 40.44
N VAL A 271 6.16 -35.80 40.41
CA VAL A 271 5.77 -37.22 40.38
C VAL A 271 4.92 -37.59 41.60
N ASP A 272 5.34 -37.21 42.81
CA ASP A 272 4.60 -37.49 44.05
C ASP A 272 3.22 -36.83 44.06
N ALA A 273 3.11 -35.61 43.55
CA ALA A 273 1.84 -34.91 43.43
C ALA A 273 0.90 -35.57 42.40
N VAL A 274 1.43 -35.94 41.23
CA VAL A 274 0.67 -36.66 40.19
C VAL A 274 0.17 -38.01 40.74
N ALA A 275 1.03 -38.79 41.41
CA ALA A 275 0.65 -40.07 42.01
C ALA A 275 -0.51 -39.94 43.01
N ARG A 276 -0.48 -38.91 43.88
CA ARG A 276 -1.56 -38.65 44.83
C ARG A 276 -2.90 -38.35 44.16
N ILE A 277 -2.88 -37.62 43.04
CA ILE A 277 -4.09 -37.26 42.29
C ILE A 277 -4.65 -38.49 41.55
N LEU A 278 -3.80 -39.25 40.84
CA LEU A 278 -4.21 -40.42 40.07
C LEU A 278 -4.74 -41.56 40.98
N ASN A 279 -4.13 -41.77 42.15
CA ASN A 279 -4.54 -42.81 43.08
C ASN A 279 -5.83 -42.49 43.87
N ASN A 280 -6.29 -41.23 43.88
CA ASN A 280 -7.46 -40.83 44.64
C ASN A 280 -8.40 -39.87 43.88
N LYS A 281 -9.43 -40.46 43.26
CA LYS A 281 -10.48 -39.75 42.51
C LYS A 281 -11.20 -38.66 43.34
N SER A 282 -11.35 -38.86 44.65
CA SER A 282 -11.97 -37.86 45.54
C SER A 282 -11.05 -36.65 45.72
N THR A 283 -9.75 -36.91 45.93
CA THR A 283 -8.74 -35.86 46.05
C THR A 283 -8.64 -35.03 44.77
N ARG A 284 -8.59 -35.67 43.59
CA ARG A 284 -8.62 -34.97 42.28
C ARG A 284 -9.80 -34.01 42.17
N ARG A 285 -11.01 -34.50 42.45
CA ARG A 285 -12.23 -33.70 42.31
C ARG A 285 -12.25 -32.52 43.29
N LYS A 286 -11.85 -32.74 44.54
CA LYS A 286 -11.76 -31.67 45.55
C LYS A 286 -10.74 -30.60 45.15
N ALA A 287 -9.58 -31.00 44.66
CA ALA A 287 -8.54 -30.10 44.17
C ALA A 287 -9.05 -29.20 43.03
N ALA A 288 -9.63 -29.79 41.99
CA ALA A 288 -10.19 -29.06 40.85
C ALA A 288 -11.33 -28.11 41.24
N GLN A 289 -12.20 -28.52 42.18
CA GLN A 289 -13.29 -27.67 42.68
C GLN A 289 -12.79 -26.49 43.52
N ALA A 290 -11.78 -26.72 44.37
CA ALA A 290 -11.21 -25.68 45.22
C ALA A 290 -10.46 -24.62 44.39
N SER A 291 -9.69 -25.04 43.38
CA SER A 291 -8.95 -24.11 42.52
C SER A 291 -9.89 -23.28 41.65
N GLN A 292 -10.89 -23.92 41.03
CA GLN A 292 -11.92 -23.24 40.26
C GLN A 292 -12.69 -22.21 41.11
N LYS A 293 -13.08 -22.58 42.34
CA LYS A 293 -13.77 -21.68 43.26
C LYS A 293 -12.92 -20.48 43.65
N SER A 294 -11.62 -20.70 43.91
CA SER A 294 -10.69 -19.62 44.27
C SER A 294 -10.52 -18.62 43.12
N VAL A 295 -10.37 -19.10 41.88
CA VAL A 295 -10.23 -18.24 40.71
C VAL A 295 -11.51 -17.46 40.40
N LEU A 296 -12.68 -18.10 40.50
CA LEU A 296 -13.97 -17.42 40.35
C LEU A 296 -14.15 -16.28 41.36
N ALA A 297 -13.61 -16.42 42.57
CA ALA A 297 -13.75 -15.43 43.63
C ALA A 297 -12.73 -14.28 43.53
N HIS A 298 -11.51 -14.51 43.01
CA HIS A 298 -10.42 -13.52 43.14
C HIS A 298 -9.52 -13.33 41.89
N HIS A 299 -9.60 -14.19 40.87
CA HIS A 299 -8.66 -14.19 39.74
C HIS A 299 -9.32 -14.10 38.35
N LEU A 300 -10.43 -13.38 38.27
CA LEU A 300 -11.05 -12.98 37.00
C LEU A 300 -10.51 -11.63 36.52
N TYR A 301 -10.57 -11.37 35.21
CA TYR A 301 -10.19 -10.08 34.62
C TYR A 301 -11.03 -8.92 35.17
N GLU A 302 -12.26 -9.19 35.58
CA GLU A 302 -13.13 -8.26 36.28
C GLU A 302 -12.43 -7.70 37.53
N HIS A 303 -11.91 -8.57 38.41
CA HIS A 303 -11.19 -8.14 39.61
C HIS A 303 -9.93 -7.33 39.28
N ARG A 304 -9.28 -7.58 38.13
CA ARG A 304 -8.10 -6.82 37.69
C ARG A 304 -8.47 -5.41 37.26
N LEU A 305 -9.57 -5.26 36.51
CA LEU A 305 -10.07 -3.96 36.08
C LEU A 305 -10.62 -3.14 37.25
N GLU A 306 -11.25 -3.78 38.24
CA GLU A 306 -11.64 -3.12 39.50
C GLU A 306 -10.43 -2.60 40.26
N LYS A 307 -9.41 -3.45 40.47
CA LYS A 307 -8.16 -3.03 41.13
C LYS A 307 -7.45 -1.91 40.35
N MET A 308 -7.45 -1.99 39.00
CA MET A 308 -6.91 -0.93 38.14
C MET A 308 -7.68 0.38 38.31
N ARG A 309 -9.02 0.33 38.38
CA ARG A 309 -9.85 1.50 38.65
C ARG A 309 -9.56 2.10 40.03
N ASP A 310 -9.41 1.26 41.05
CA ASP A 310 -9.15 1.71 42.42
C ASP A 310 -7.77 2.37 42.55
N ILE A 311 -6.74 1.81 41.90
CA ILE A 311 -5.37 2.36 41.90
C ILE A 311 -5.30 3.68 41.13
N THR A 312 -5.92 3.74 39.95
CA THR A 312 -5.81 4.92 39.09
C THR A 312 -6.76 6.05 39.49
N GLY A 313 -7.86 5.73 40.18
CA GLY A 313 -8.96 6.67 40.46
C GLY A 313 -9.64 7.19 39.18
N ALA A 314 -9.39 6.56 38.03
CA ALA A 314 -9.82 7.07 36.74
C ALA A 314 -11.30 6.74 36.45
N ASP A 315 -11.95 7.57 35.64
CA ASP A 315 -13.34 7.38 35.22
C ASP A 315 -13.44 6.52 33.95
N PHE A 316 -13.83 5.27 34.15
CA PHE A 316 -14.09 4.29 33.09
C PHE A 316 -15.53 4.42 32.50
N GLY A 317 -16.24 5.55 32.65
CA GLY A 317 -17.52 5.88 31.96
C GLY A 317 -17.47 6.85 30.75
N ARG A 318 -18.42 6.72 29.82
CA ARG A 318 -18.53 7.46 28.54
C ARG A 318 -19.24 8.78 28.75
N ARG A 319 -18.72 9.83 28.11
CA ARG A 319 -19.49 11.05 27.91
C ARG A 319 -20.32 10.95 26.64
N LYS A 320 -21.58 11.37 26.70
CA LYS A 320 -22.40 11.51 25.49
C LYS A 320 -21.81 12.61 24.61
N ALA A 321 -21.82 12.42 23.30
CA ALA A 321 -21.29 13.39 22.34
C ALA A 321 -21.86 14.81 22.54
N ALA A 322 -23.16 14.92 22.90
CA ALA A 322 -23.82 16.19 23.15
C ALA A 322 -23.26 16.98 24.35
N ASP A 323 -22.66 16.28 25.32
CA ASP A 323 -22.10 16.89 26.54
C ASP A 323 -20.64 17.32 26.35
N ILE A 324 -20.05 17.04 25.18
CA ILE A 324 -18.64 17.33 24.88
C ILE A 324 -18.53 18.70 24.25
N VAL A 325 -18.17 19.68 25.08
CA VAL A 325 -17.82 21.02 24.63
C VAL A 325 -16.51 20.96 23.85
N PRO A 326 -16.45 21.42 22.58
CA PRO A 326 -15.21 21.55 21.84
C PRO A 326 -14.19 22.40 22.61
N VAL A 327 -12.94 21.96 22.66
CA VAL A 327 -11.87 22.74 23.31
C VAL A 327 -11.68 24.08 22.60
N GLU A 328 -11.68 25.17 23.38
CA GLU A 328 -11.35 26.51 22.89
C GLU A 328 -9.87 26.54 22.45
N ARG A 329 -9.63 26.92 21.20
CA ARG A 329 -8.31 26.83 20.58
C ARG A 329 -7.60 28.16 20.70
N ARG A 330 -6.38 28.12 21.24
CA ARG A 330 -5.49 29.29 21.35
C ARG A 330 -4.83 29.68 20.03
N ARG A 331 -4.96 28.86 18.99
CA ARG A 331 -4.41 29.07 17.64
C ARG A 331 -5.52 28.98 16.59
N ARG A 332 -5.27 29.57 15.43
CA ARG A 332 -6.07 29.36 14.22
C ARG A 332 -6.21 27.86 13.90
N LEU A 333 -7.34 27.49 13.29
CA LEU A 333 -7.52 26.15 12.76
C LEU A 333 -6.48 25.90 11.68
N ARG A 334 -5.83 24.73 11.70
CA ARG A 334 -4.91 24.31 10.64
C ARG A 334 -5.62 23.35 9.72
N VAL A 335 -5.80 23.78 8.48
CA VAL A 335 -6.49 23.02 7.44
C VAL A 335 -5.50 22.66 6.35
N LEU A 336 -5.36 21.36 6.08
CA LEU A 336 -4.59 20.85 4.96
C LEU A 336 -5.52 20.60 3.77
N MET A 337 -5.39 21.39 2.71
CA MET A 337 -6.11 21.21 1.45
C MET A 337 -5.37 20.21 0.56
N CYS A 338 -5.96 19.04 0.31
CA CYS A 338 -5.42 18.04 -0.61
C CYS A 338 -5.94 18.32 -2.03
N THR A 339 -5.04 18.64 -2.96
CA THR A 339 -5.36 19.08 -4.32
C THR A 339 -4.22 18.80 -5.30
N HIS A 340 -4.50 18.67 -6.58
CA HIS A 340 -3.50 18.42 -7.62
C HIS A 340 -2.86 19.72 -8.20
N SER A 341 -3.44 20.89 -7.90
CA SER A 341 -2.97 22.18 -8.40
C SER A 341 -3.37 23.36 -7.52
N THR A 342 -2.69 24.49 -7.72
CA THR A 342 -2.99 25.80 -7.10
C THR A 342 -2.78 26.92 -8.14
N ILE A 343 -3.17 28.15 -7.81
CA ILE A 343 -2.90 29.33 -8.66
C ILE A 343 -1.41 29.63 -8.86
N HIS A 344 -0.53 29.00 -8.07
CA HIS A 344 0.92 29.13 -8.21
C HIS A 344 1.52 28.11 -9.20
N GLU A 345 0.71 27.20 -9.74
CA GLU A 345 1.12 26.19 -10.73
C GLU A 345 0.85 26.66 -12.16
N GLN A 346 1.50 26.03 -13.16
CA GLN A 346 1.40 26.44 -14.56
C GLN A 346 0.00 26.21 -15.20
N ALA A 347 -0.76 25.25 -14.67
CA ALA A 347 -2.09 24.89 -15.17
C ALA A 347 -3.11 24.88 -14.02
N TRP A 348 -4.11 25.75 -14.11
CA TRP A 348 -5.16 25.93 -13.11
C TRP A 348 -6.51 26.24 -13.78
N GLY A 349 -7.59 26.01 -13.04
CA GLY A 349 -8.98 26.26 -13.43
C GLY A 349 -9.78 26.94 -12.31
N GLY A 350 -11.09 26.74 -12.31
CA GLY A 350 -12.00 27.42 -11.38
C GLY A 350 -11.85 27.02 -9.91
N VAL A 351 -11.38 25.79 -9.64
CA VAL A 351 -11.24 25.26 -8.27
C VAL A 351 -10.05 25.90 -7.55
N GLU A 352 -8.93 26.14 -8.24
CA GLU A 352 -7.75 26.80 -7.69
C GLU A 352 -8.04 28.24 -7.29
N VAL A 353 -8.80 28.93 -8.14
CA VAL A 353 -9.25 30.31 -7.88
C VAL A 353 -10.16 30.36 -6.65
N TYR A 354 -11.12 29.42 -6.56
CA TYR A 354 -11.98 29.25 -5.40
C TYR A 354 -11.17 29.02 -4.11
N GLN A 355 -10.16 28.14 -4.15
CA GLN A 355 -9.30 27.86 -2.99
C GLN A 355 -8.54 29.11 -2.52
N GLN A 356 -8.03 29.92 -3.45
CA GLN A 356 -7.34 31.17 -3.10
C GLN A 356 -8.28 32.19 -2.44
N ALA A 357 -9.50 32.31 -2.95
CA ALA A 357 -10.52 33.17 -2.35
C ALA A 357 -10.80 32.74 -0.91
N LEU A 358 -11.01 31.44 -0.66
CA LEU A 358 -11.21 30.92 0.70
C LEU A 358 -10.06 31.25 1.65
N CYS A 359 -8.81 31.05 1.20
CA CYS A 359 -7.64 31.35 2.01
C CYS A 359 -7.59 32.82 2.44
N SER A 360 -8.02 33.73 1.55
CA SER A 360 -8.09 35.15 1.85
C SER A 360 -9.26 35.49 2.80
N LEU A 361 -10.45 34.92 2.56
CA LEU A 361 -11.66 35.23 3.32
C LEU A 361 -11.60 34.71 4.77
N LEU A 362 -10.91 33.59 5.00
CA LEU A 362 -10.84 32.88 6.29
C LEU A 362 -9.46 32.96 6.98
N GLY A 363 -8.48 33.68 6.42
CA GLY A 363 -7.10 33.72 6.94
C GLY A 363 -6.93 34.25 8.38
N ARG A 364 -7.97 34.90 8.93
CA ARG A 364 -8.01 35.35 10.34
C ARG A 364 -8.27 34.18 11.30
N ASP A 365 -9.12 33.25 10.90
CA ASP A 365 -9.60 32.14 11.74
C ASP A 365 -8.90 30.81 11.40
N VAL A 366 -8.39 30.70 10.16
CA VAL A 366 -7.81 29.48 9.59
C VAL A 366 -6.43 29.76 9.01
N GLU A 367 -5.52 28.83 9.23
CA GLU A 367 -4.20 28.72 8.62
C GLU A 367 -4.22 27.55 7.63
N PHE A 368 -4.10 27.86 6.34
CA PHE A 368 -4.19 26.88 5.26
C PHE A 368 -2.81 26.40 4.80
N PHE A 369 -2.76 25.11 4.50
CA PHE A 369 -1.64 24.42 3.86
C PHE A 369 -2.18 23.65 2.66
N TYR A 370 -1.32 23.40 1.67
CA TYR A 370 -1.64 22.53 0.54
C TYR A 370 -0.79 21.27 0.55
N TRP A 371 -1.44 20.13 0.33
CA TRP A 371 -0.79 18.88 -0.06
C TRP A 371 -0.95 18.69 -1.55
N LEU A 372 0.17 18.71 -2.28
CA LEU A 372 0.22 18.67 -3.74
C LEU A 372 0.97 17.44 -4.21
N ARG A 373 0.44 16.73 -5.22
CA ARG A 373 1.16 15.65 -5.91
C ARG A 373 1.24 15.91 -7.42
N ARG A 374 2.45 15.87 -7.96
CA ARG A 374 2.71 15.89 -9.41
C ARG A 374 3.96 15.10 -9.76
N GLY A 375 3.84 14.27 -10.80
CA GLY A 375 4.95 13.41 -11.25
C GLY A 375 5.45 12.52 -10.11
N THR A 376 6.75 12.63 -9.83
CA THR A 376 7.48 11.79 -8.87
C THR A 376 7.66 12.43 -7.48
N PHE A 377 6.85 13.42 -7.12
CA PHE A 377 6.98 14.04 -5.80
C PHE A 377 5.66 14.59 -5.24
N CYS A 378 5.57 14.59 -3.92
CA CYS A 378 4.59 15.31 -3.14
C CYS A 378 5.22 16.54 -2.47
N ARG A 379 4.44 17.62 -2.32
CA ARG A 379 4.88 18.87 -1.68
C ARG A 379 3.87 19.32 -0.64
N LEU A 380 4.40 19.79 0.49
CA LEU A 380 3.67 20.59 1.46
C LEU A 380 3.99 22.06 1.21
N THR A 381 2.96 22.87 0.96
CA THR A 381 3.13 24.32 0.76
C THR A 381 2.20 25.14 1.65
N THR A 382 2.57 26.38 1.90
CA THR A 382 1.71 27.37 2.57
C THR A 382 0.68 27.94 1.59
N ALA A 383 -0.34 28.62 2.12
CA ALA A 383 -1.32 29.34 1.32
C ALA A 383 -0.74 30.41 0.36
N SER A 384 0.48 30.91 0.63
CA SER A 384 1.18 31.86 -0.25
C SER A 384 2.08 31.19 -1.30
N GLY A 385 2.05 29.85 -1.41
CA GLY A 385 2.84 29.09 -2.37
C GLY A 385 4.28 28.80 -1.94
N GLN A 386 4.67 29.12 -0.69
CA GLN A 386 5.99 28.75 -0.17
C GLN A 386 6.04 27.25 0.11
N GLU A 387 6.98 26.54 -0.51
CA GLU A 387 7.27 25.13 -0.24
C GLU A 387 7.93 24.98 1.13
N LEU A 388 7.35 24.14 1.97
CA LEU A 388 7.86 23.80 3.30
C LEU A 388 8.63 22.49 3.27
N GLU A 389 8.06 21.48 2.61
CA GLU A 389 8.65 20.14 2.49
C GLU A 389 8.33 19.51 1.14
N ARG A 390 9.19 18.58 0.73
CA ARG A 390 9.09 17.81 -0.51
C ARG A 390 9.47 16.35 -0.25
N PHE A 391 8.70 15.44 -0.83
CA PHE A 391 8.85 14.00 -0.68
C PHE A 391 8.89 13.34 -2.05
N ASP A 392 9.91 12.54 -2.33
CA ASP A 392 9.97 11.77 -3.57
C ASP A 392 9.06 10.54 -3.47
N VAL A 393 8.22 10.35 -4.49
CA VAL A 393 7.27 9.24 -4.59
C VAL A 393 7.29 8.66 -6.01
N PRO A 394 6.87 7.40 -6.22
CA PRO A 394 6.70 6.87 -7.56
C PRO A 394 5.68 7.68 -8.38
N GLU A 395 5.89 7.76 -9.69
CA GLU A 395 4.88 8.32 -10.58
C GLU A 395 3.70 7.35 -10.68
N VAL A 396 2.48 7.91 -10.59
CA VAL A 396 1.23 7.17 -10.76
C VAL A 396 0.33 7.92 -11.73
N GLY A 397 -0.50 7.16 -12.46
CA GLY A 397 -1.52 7.74 -13.32
C GLY A 397 -2.53 8.57 -12.52
N TRP A 398 -3.07 9.63 -13.13
CA TRP A 398 -4.04 10.55 -12.51
C TRP A 398 -5.19 9.84 -11.80
N GLN A 399 -5.64 8.74 -12.39
CA GLN A 399 -6.85 8.00 -12.00
C GLN A 399 -6.53 6.66 -11.32
N ASP A 400 -5.26 6.33 -11.13
CA ASP A 400 -4.89 4.92 -10.97
C ASP A 400 -4.60 4.56 -9.52
N ALA A 401 -4.09 5.51 -8.73
CA ALA A 401 -3.61 5.27 -7.38
C ALA A 401 -4.75 4.95 -6.38
N MET A 402 -4.79 3.72 -5.90
CA MET A 402 -5.64 3.30 -4.77
C MET A 402 -4.89 3.46 -3.45
N CYS A 403 -3.74 2.80 -3.34
CA CYS A 403 -2.81 2.87 -2.21
C CYS A 403 -1.40 3.18 -2.74
N ASP A 404 -0.64 4.00 -2.01
CA ASP A 404 0.72 4.37 -2.35
C ASP A 404 1.54 4.66 -1.09
N ALA A 405 2.17 3.62 -0.52
CA ALA A 405 2.83 3.68 0.79
C ALA A 405 3.80 4.87 0.95
N PRO A 406 4.67 5.21 -0.04
CA PRO A 406 5.46 6.44 -0.01
C PRO A 406 4.66 7.73 0.22
N GLU A 407 3.58 7.96 -0.55
CA GLU A 407 2.72 9.13 -0.36
C GLU A 407 1.99 9.07 0.98
N GLU A 408 1.41 7.92 1.31
CA GLU A 408 0.61 7.67 2.51
C GLU A 408 1.39 7.99 3.79
N MET A 409 2.61 7.45 3.91
CA MET A 409 3.48 7.68 5.06
C MET A 409 3.89 9.15 5.17
N ALA A 410 4.23 9.80 4.05
CA ALA A 410 4.61 11.21 4.01
C ALA A 410 3.43 12.11 4.41
N PHE A 411 2.25 11.84 3.85
CA PHE A 411 1.01 12.55 4.15
C PHE A 411 0.61 12.41 5.63
N SER A 412 0.65 11.19 6.18
CA SER A 412 0.41 10.93 7.61
C SER A 412 1.42 11.68 8.50
N SER A 413 2.69 11.69 8.11
CA SER A 413 3.75 12.40 8.83
C SER A 413 3.45 13.90 8.87
N VAL A 414 3.11 14.52 7.74
CA VAL A 414 2.75 15.94 7.66
C VAL A 414 1.57 16.28 8.56
N ILE A 415 0.51 15.48 8.55
CA ILE A 415 -0.67 15.73 9.40
C ILE A 415 -0.28 15.78 10.88
N SER A 416 0.51 14.82 11.33
CA SER A 416 0.88 14.67 12.73
C SER A 416 1.97 15.66 13.18
N GLN A 417 2.96 15.96 12.33
CA GLN A 417 4.05 16.89 12.66
C GLN A 417 3.59 18.35 12.69
N TYR A 418 2.79 18.76 11.70
CA TYR A 418 2.24 20.12 11.63
C TYR A 418 0.99 20.30 12.49
N ASN A 419 0.54 19.22 13.15
CA ASN A 419 -0.64 19.17 13.98
C ASN A 419 -1.87 19.74 13.27
N MET A 420 -2.16 19.19 12.09
CA MET A 420 -3.34 19.55 11.31
C MET A 420 -4.60 19.15 12.08
N ASP A 421 -5.62 19.99 11.96
CA ASP A 421 -6.91 19.80 12.62
C ASP A 421 -7.93 19.19 11.67
N ILE A 422 -7.85 19.58 10.40
CA ILE A 422 -8.75 19.19 9.33
C ILE A 422 -7.93 18.91 8.08
N VAL A 423 -8.33 17.89 7.35
CA VAL A 423 -7.94 17.70 5.95
C VAL A 423 -9.17 17.95 5.08
N HIS A 424 -9.06 18.89 4.15
CA HIS A 424 -10.10 19.19 3.17
C HIS A 424 -9.67 18.71 1.78
N PHE A 425 -10.23 17.60 1.33
CA PHE A 425 -9.99 17.06 0.00
C PHE A 425 -10.78 17.88 -1.04
N GLN A 426 -10.05 18.47 -1.99
CA GLN A 426 -10.62 19.16 -3.15
C GLN A 426 -10.64 18.24 -4.37
N HIS A 427 -9.61 17.41 -4.52
CA HIS A 427 -9.51 16.44 -5.60
C HIS A 427 -8.53 15.32 -5.20
N LEU A 428 -8.80 14.08 -5.62
CA LEU A 428 -7.92 12.93 -5.42
C LEU A 428 -7.20 12.50 -6.72
N GLY A 429 -6.93 13.46 -7.61
CA GLY A 429 -6.28 13.21 -8.88
C GLY A 429 -4.79 13.16 -8.62
N HIS A 430 -4.10 12.14 -9.14
CA HIS A 430 -2.74 11.74 -8.78
C HIS A 430 -2.56 11.23 -7.35
N HIS A 431 -3.43 11.56 -6.40
CA HIS A 431 -3.36 11.12 -5.01
C HIS A 431 -3.94 9.72 -4.81
N ALA A 432 -3.42 8.98 -3.83
CA ALA A 432 -4.01 7.71 -3.42
C ALA A 432 -5.43 7.87 -2.85
N LEU A 433 -6.36 6.98 -3.23
CA LEU A 433 -7.71 6.95 -2.66
C LEU A 433 -7.72 6.62 -1.15
N SER A 434 -6.64 6.05 -0.60
CA SER A 434 -6.49 5.71 0.81
C SER A 434 -6.31 6.93 1.74
N LEU A 435 -5.92 8.09 1.20
CA LEU A 435 -5.56 9.26 2.02
C LEU A 435 -6.65 9.75 2.98
N PRO A 436 -7.96 9.78 2.64
CA PRO A 436 -9.00 10.14 3.60
C PRO A 436 -9.10 9.17 4.80
N ILE A 437 -8.82 7.87 4.58
CA ILE A 437 -8.78 6.88 5.66
C ILE A 437 -7.61 7.19 6.59
N LEU A 438 -6.42 7.46 6.03
CA LEU A 438 -5.23 7.79 6.81
C LEU A 438 -5.33 9.13 7.52
N ALA A 439 -5.98 10.12 6.92
CA ALA A 439 -6.31 11.38 7.58
C ALA A 439 -7.16 11.11 8.83
N LYS A 440 -8.23 10.32 8.71
CA LYS A 440 -9.08 9.98 9.85
C LYS A 440 -8.35 9.15 10.92
N ALA A 441 -7.46 8.23 10.50
CA ALA A 441 -6.60 7.46 11.39
C ALA A 441 -5.54 8.32 12.13
N ASN A 442 -5.28 9.54 11.65
CA ASN A 442 -4.49 10.55 12.37
C ASN A 442 -5.33 11.39 13.36
N GLY A 443 -6.64 11.14 13.43
CA GLY A 443 -7.58 11.80 14.34
C GLY A 443 -7.96 13.23 13.94
N VAL A 444 -7.92 13.56 12.65
CA VAL A 444 -8.34 14.87 12.12
C VAL A 444 -9.78 14.84 11.59
N GLY A 445 -10.41 16.01 11.46
CA GLY A 445 -11.66 16.14 10.73
C GLY A 445 -11.42 15.97 9.23
N VAL A 446 -12.29 15.24 8.54
CA VAL A 446 -12.15 14.96 7.10
C VAL A 446 -13.33 15.55 6.33
N VAL A 447 -13.04 16.54 5.49
CA VAL A 447 -14.02 17.19 4.61
C VAL A 447 -13.68 16.88 3.16
N PHE A 448 -14.70 16.65 2.33
CA PHE A 448 -14.54 16.38 0.90
C PHE A 448 -15.43 17.31 0.08
N SER A 449 -14.87 18.06 -0.88
CA SER A 449 -15.63 18.80 -1.88
C SER A 449 -15.68 18.01 -3.19
N ALA A 450 -16.88 17.59 -3.60
CA ALA A 450 -17.08 16.82 -4.83
C ALA A 450 -17.16 17.76 -6.05
N HIS A 451 -16.00 18.17 -6.56
CA HIS A 451 -15.90 19.06 -7.73
C HIS A 451 -16.03 18.33 -9.07
N ASP A 452 -16.01 17.00 -9.07
CA ASP A 452 -16.10 16.14 -10.25
C ASP A 452 -16.80 14.80 -9.89
N PHE A 453 -17.04 13.95 -10.89
CA PHE A 453 -17.64 12.63 -10.71
C PHE A 453 -16.60 11.52 -10.55
N TRP A 454 -15.35 11.83 -10.17
CA TRP A 454 -14.31 10.82 -9.99
C TRP A 454 -14.78 9.77 -8.98
N LEU A 455 -15.34 10.13 -7.83
CA LEU A 455 -15.83 9.13 -6.87
C LEU A 455 -16.86 8.16 -7.48
N VAL A 456 -17.67 8.63 -8.44
CA VAL A 456 -18.72 7.87 -9.12
C VAL A 456 -18.18 7.01 -10.28
N SER A 457 -17.23 7.51 -11.05
CA SER A 457 -16.76 6.87 -12.27
C SER A 457 -15.27 7.12 -12.51
N ALA A 458 -14.59 6.12 -13.09
CA ALA A 458 -13.25 6.31 -13.60
C ALA A 458 -13.15 7.45 -14.64
N ARG A 459 -14.26 7.74 -15.31
CA ARG A 459 -14.38 8.92 -16.17
C ARG A 459 -15.08 10.00 -15.39
N TYR A 460 -14.31 10.87 -14.74
CA TYR A 460 -14.79 11.94 -13.86
C TYR A 460 -15.77 12.92 -14.52
N ASN A 461 -15.90 12.87 -15.85
CA ASN A 461 -16.83 13.67 -16.64
C ASN A 461 -18.07 12.90 -17.12
N LEU A 462 -18.22 11.61 -16.80
CA LEU A 462 -19.33 10.75 -17.25
C LEU A 462 -19.49 10.68 -18.78
N LEU A 463 -18.41 10.91 -19.53
CA LEU A 463 -18.36 10.72 -20.97
C LEU A 463 -17.77 9.36 -21.32
N ASN A 464 -18.36 8.68 -22.30
CA ASN A 464 -17.81 7.45 -22.86
C ASN A 464 -16.69 7.76 -23.88
N HIS A 465 -16.17 6.74 -24.58
CA HIS A 465 -14.98 6.89 -25.43
C HIS A 465 -15.32 7.60 -26.75
N GLU A 466 -16.60 7.62 -27.11
CA GLU A 466 -17.16 8.43 -28.21
C GLU A 466 -17.68 9.80 -27.73
N LEU A 467 -17.29 10.25 -26.53
CA LEU A 467 -17.67 11.53 -25.93
C LEU A 467 -19.19 11.73 -25.76
N ARG A 468 -19.91 10.64 -25.51
CA ARG A 468 -21.34 10.65 -25.17
C ARG A 468 -21.52 10.60 -23.66
N TYR A 469 -22.47 11.37 -23.17
CA TYR A 469 -22.90 11.34 -21.78
C TYR A 469 -23.59 10.01 -21.44
N VAL A 470 -23.09 9.31 -20.41
CA VAL A 470 -23.49 7.92 -20.05
C VAL A 470 -23.75 7.72 -18.56
N GLU A 471 -24.52 8.62 -17.92
CA GLU A 471 -24.84 8.47 -16.49
C GLU A 471 -25.52 7.14 -16.14
N ASP A 472 -26.45 6.68 -16.97
CA ASP A 472 -27.18 5.43 -16.70
C ASP A 472 -26.27 4.20 -16.67
N GLU A 473 -25.18 4.22 -17.46
CA GLU A 473 -24.20 3.14 -17.47
C GLU A 473 -23.41 3.09 -16.16
N VAL A 474 -23.09 4.24 -15.56
CA VAL A 474 -22.34 4.29 -14.30
C VAL A 474 -23.20 3.96 -13.08
N ARG A 475 -24.54 3.90 -13.20
CA ARG A 475 -25.38 3.40 -12.10
C ARG A 475 -25.20 1.90 -11.88
N SER A 476 -24.89 1.15 -12.94
CA SER A 476 -24.68 -0.31 -12.91
C SER A 476 -23.19 -0.67 -12.92
N VAL A 477 -22.72 -1.37 -11.89
CA VAL A 477 -21.33 -1.89 -11.84
C VAL A 477 -21.03 -2.76 -13.06
N LEU A 478 -21.97 -3.64 -13.44
CA LEU A 478 -21.82 -4.53 -14.59
C LEU A 478 -21.68 -3.75 -15.90
N SER A 479 -22.51 -2.73 -16.09
CA SER A 479 -22.47 -1.91 -17.31
C SER A 479 -21.16 -1.12 -17.39
N ALA A 480 -20.75 -0.51 -16.28
CA ALA A 480 -19.47 0.18 -16.18
C ALA A 480 -18.28 -0.75 -16.44
N ASP A 481 -18.26 -1.97 -15.90
CA ASP A 481 -17.21 -2.96 -16.17
C ASP A 481 -17.15 -3.38 -17.64
N ILE A 482 -18.30 -3.55 -18.31
CA ILE A 482 -18.34 -3.85 -19.76
C ILE A 482 -17.73 -2.68 -20.54
N THR A 483 -18.11 -1.45 -20.22
CA THR A 483 -17.59 -0.25 -20.89
C THR A 483 -16.09 -0.10 -20.65
N LEU A 484 -15.60 -0.30 -19.42
CA LEU A 484 -14.18 -0.24 -19.07
C LEU A 484 -13.37 -1.35 -19.75
N LYS A 485 -13.92 -2.58 -19.84
CA LYS A 485 -13.28 -3.68 -20.57
C LYS A 485 -13.15 -3.35 -22.06
N ALA A 486 -14.22 -2.83 -22.67
CA ALA A 486 -14.23 -2.53 -24.09
C ALA A 486 -13.32 -1.36 -24.47
N SER A 487 -13.22 -0.33 -23.62
CA SER A 487 -12.56 0.93 -23.97
C SER A 487 -11.18 1.13 -23.35
N GLU A 488 -10.89 0.51 -22.20
CA GLU A 488 -9.64 0.69 -21.45
C GLU A 488 -8.98 -0.66 -21.11
N ASN A 489 -9.52 -1.78 -21.60
CA ASN A 489 -9.06 -3.15 -21.36
C ASN A 489 -8.94 -3.54 -19.87
N VAL A 490 -9.71 -2.90 -18.99
CA VAL A 490 -9.80 -3.26 -17.57
C VAL A 490 -10.61 -4.56 -17.42
N ASP A 491 -10.10 -5.53 -16.67
CA ASP A 491 -10.81 -6.80 -16.47
C ASP A 491 -12.10 -6.63 -15.65
N HIS A 492 -13.06 -7.54 -15.88
CA HIS A 492 -14.31 -7.56 -15.13
C HIS A 492 -14.05 -7.63 -13.62
N GLY A 493 -14.76 -6.83 -12.83
CA GLY A 493 -14.54 -6.66 -11.39
C GLY A 493 -13.67 -5.46 -11.01
N GLY A 494 -13.06 -4.76 -11.97
CA GLY A 494 -12.28 -3.54 -11.72
C GLY A 494 -13.13 -2.42 -11.10
N GLU A 495 -14.30 -2.13 -11.67
CA GLU A 495 -15.21 -1.11 -11.12
C GLU A 495 -15.78 -1.55 -9.77
N GLN A 496 -16.10 -2.84 -9.59
CA GLN A 496 -16.55 -3.37 -8.30
C GLN A 496 -15.52 -3.11 -7.21
N THR A 497 -14.23 -3.40 -7.49
CA THR A 497 -13.11 -3.20 -6.56
C THR A 497 -12.96 -1.73 -6.21
N ARG A 498 -12.98 -0.86 -7.23
CA ARG A 498 -12.90 0.58 -7.08
C ARG A 498 -14.03 1.13 -6.20
N ARG A 499 -15.29 0.77 -6.50
CA ARG A 499 -16.45 1.21 -5.71
C ARG A 499 -16.42 0.71 -4.28
N ALA A 500 -16.04 -0.55 -4.06
CA ALA A 500 -15.93 -1.10 -2.71
C ALA A 500 -14.91 -0.30 -1.88
N PHE A 501 -13.78 0.06 -2.49
CA PHE A 501 -12.77 0.88 -1.84
C PHE A 501 -13.24 2.32 -1.58
N VAL A 502 -13.87 2.97 -2.57
CA VAL A 502 -14.44 4.31 -2.39
C VAL A 502 -15.51 4.31 -1.30
N ALA A 503 -16.39 3.32 -1.27
CA ALA A 503 -17.39 3.17 -0.22
C ALA A 503 -16.73 3.04 1.17
N LYS A 504 -15.68 2.22 1.30
CA LYS A 504 -14.88 2.09 2.53
C LYS A 504 -14.22 3.41 2.93
N MET A 505 -13.65 4.13 1.96
CA MET A 505 -13.03 5.44 2.16
C MET A 505 -14.05 6.46 2.68
N LEU A 506 -15.27 6.49 2.12
CA LEU A 506 -16.33 7.43 2.52
C LEU A 506 -16.81 7.24 3.97
N HIS A 507 -16.59 6.08 4.59
CA HIS A 507 -16.80 5.94 6.04
C HIS A 507 -15.89 6.85 6.87
N SER A 508 -14.72 7.21 6.35
CA SER A 508 -13.72 8.07 7.02
C SER A 508 -13.95 9.56 6.77
N VAL A 509 -14.86 9.91 5.87
CA VAL A 509 -15.27 11.31 5.61
C VAL A 509 -16.33 11.72 6.64
N ASP A 510 -16.13 12.89 7.26
CA ASP A 510 -17.06 13.47 8.23
C ASP A 510 -18.12 14.32 7.52
N ALA A 511 -17.70 15.09 6.52
CA ALA A 511 -18.57 15.94 5.71
C ALA A 511 -18.22 15.92 4.22
N ILE A 512 -19.24 15.92 3.38
CA ILE A 512 -19.12 16.03 1.93
C ILE A 512 -19.95 17.20 1.41
N MET A 513 -19.40 17.94 0.46
CA MET A 513 -19.99 19.14 -0.11
C MET A 513 -20.19 18.96 -1.61
N PHE A 514 -21.38 19.31 -2.10
CA PHE A 514 -21.77 19.22 -3.51
C PHE A 514 -22.13 20.59 -4.07
N GLY A 515 -21.88 20.75 -5.37
CA GLY A 515 -22.27 21.95 -6.11
C GLY A 515 -23.78 22.03 -6.33
N THR A 516 -24.44 20.90 -6.61
CA THR A 516 -25.88 20.84 -6.92
C THR A 516 -26.57 19.62 -6.32
N GLN A 517 -27.91 19.62 -6.37
CA GLN A 517 -28.74 18.50 -5.94
C GLN A 517 -28.48 17.25 -6.80
N HIS A 518 -28.35 17.36 -8.12
CA HIS A 518 -28.12 16.22 -9.00
C HIS A 518 -26.81 15.47 -8.67
N SER A 519 -25.69 16.20 -8.51
CA SER A 519 -24.40 15.59 -8.18
C SER A 519 -24.43 14.87 -6.83
N ARG A 520 -25.12 15.45 -5.84
CA ARG A 520 -25.39 14.82 -4.55
C ARG A 520 -26.20 13.54 -4.72
N ASP A 521 -27.34 13.60 -5.39
CA ASP A 521 -28.29 12.49 -5.45
C ASP A 521 -27.71 11.29 -6.20
N LEU A 522 -27.02 11.53 -7.33
CA LEU A 522 -26.29 10.47 -8.05
C LEU A 522 -25.25 9.80 -7.15
N THR A 523 -24.47 10.59 -6.41
CA THR A 523 -23.42 10.05 -5.53
C THR A 523 -24.02 9.28 -4.34
N HIS A 524 -25.13 9.76 -3.75
CA HIS A 524 -25.83 9.08 -2.66
C HIS A 524 -26.51 7.79 -3.10
N GLU A 525 -27.01 7.72 -4.34
CA GLU A 525 -27.56 6.50 -4.90
C GLU A 525 -26.50 5.39 -5.02
N ILE A 526 -25.30 5.76 -5.48
CA ILE A 526 -24.18 4.82 -5.62
C ILE A 526 -23.56 4.49 -4.26
N TYR A 527 -23.48 5.47 -3.35
CA TYR A 527 -22.89 5.33 -2.02
C TYR A 527 -23.86 5.73 -0.89
N PRO A 528 -24.79 4.84 -0.50
CA PRO A 528 -25.79 5.13 0.53
C PRO A 528 -25.22 5.50 1.91
N ILE A 529 -23.95 5.16 2.19
CA ILE A 529 -23.24 5.55 3.42
C ILE A 529 -23.25 7.07 3.65
N LEU A 530 -23.34 7.87 2.59
CA LEU A 530 -23.40 9.32 2.68
C LEU A 530 -24.68 9.83 3.36
N ASN A 531 -25.73 9.01 3.46
CA ASN A 531 -26.94 9.36 4.20
C ASN A 531 -26.71 9.47 5.72
N GLU A 532 -25.61 8.90 6.22
CA GLU A 532 -25.21 8.97 7.64
C GLU A 532 -24.18 10.09 7.91
N LYS A 533 -23.83 10.87 6.89
CA LYS A 533 -22.79 11.91 6.93
C LYS A 533 -23.38 13.32 6.84
N ILE A 534 -22.57 14.32 7.19
CA ILE A 534 -22.90 15.72 6.89
C ILE A 534 -22.77 15.91 5.37
N SER A 535 -23.89 15.95 4.65
CA SER A 535 -23.92 16.11 3.20
C SER A 535 -24.61 17.41 2.83
N LEU A 536 -23.85 18.37 2.29
CA LEU A 536 -24.30 19.74 2.05
C LEU A 536 -24.31 20.09 0.56
N ILE A 537 -25.32 20.83 0.12
CA ILE A 537 -25.35 21.47 -1.20
C ILE A 537 -25.01 22.95 -0.98
N THR A 538 -23.85 23.37 -1.46
CA THR A 538 -23.29 24.69 -1.13
C THR A 538 -23.00 25.54 -2.37
N GLY A 539 -23.01 24.92 -3.55
CA GLY A 539 -22.52 25.54 -4.78
C GLY A 539 -21.02 25.81 -4.74
N ILE A 540 -20.54 26.65 -5.64
CA ILE A 540 -19.16 27.12 -5.66
C ILE A 540 -19.20 28.65 -5.80
N PRO A 541 -18.56 29.41 -4.90
CA PRO A 541 -18.60 30.86 -5.01
C PRO A 541 -17.78 31.32 -6.22
N SER A 542 -18.32 32.29 -6.95
CA SER A 542 -17.52 33.05 -7.92
C SER A 542 -16.51 33.93 -7.16
N PRO A 543 -15.37 34.25 -7.77
CA PRO A 543 -14.40 35.13 -7.13
C PRO A 543 -14.95 36.53 -6.83
N GLU A 544 -14.55 37.13 -5.71
CA GLU A 544 -14.95 38.49 -5.37
C GLU A 544 -14.19 39.52 -6.21
N ASN A 545 -14.94 40.41 -6.87
CA ASN A 545 -14.39 41.63 -7.47
C ASN A 545 -14.29 42.72 -6.40
N THR A 546 -13.25 43.57 -6.49
CA THR A 546 -13.05 44.72 -5.58
C THR A 546 -14.20 45.73 -5.62
N VAL A 547 -15.00 45.72 -6.69
CA VAL A 547 -16.24 46.49 -6.83
C VAL A 547 -17.37 45.50 -7.14
N PRO A 548 -18.54 45.61 -6.47
CA PRO A 548 -19.70 44.78 -6.79
C PRO A 548 -20.07 44.93 -8.28
N VAL A 549 -20.15 43.81 -9.00
CA VAL A 549 -20.58 43.81 -10.40
C VAL A 549 -22.01 44.32 -10.45
N LYS A 550 -22.21 45.51 -11.02
CA LYS A 550 -23.55 46.02 -11.33
C LYS A 550 -24.08 45.27 -12.56
N PRO A 551 -25.21 44.55 -12.46
CA PRO A 551 -25.78 43.85 -13.61
C PRO A 551 -26.04 44.80 -14.78
N LYS A 552 -25.93 44.30 -16.01
CA LYS A 552 -26.32 45.04 -17.22
C LYS A 552 -27.79 45.47 -17.07
N SER A 553 -28.11 46.71 -17.42
CA SER A 553 -29.50 47.18 -17.50
C SER A 553 -30.08 46.79 -18.85
N TYR A 554 -31.37 46.44 -18.88
CA TYR A 554 -32.05 46.07 -20.12
C TYR A 554 -32.06 47.24 -21.12
N ALA A 555 -31.69 46.93 -22.36
CA ALA A 555 -31.78 47.84 -23.50
C ALA A 555 -32.45 47.12 -24.69
N PRO A 556 -33.39 47.77 -25.42
CA PRO A 556 -33.93 47.22 -26.66
C PRO A 556 -32.84 47.05 -27.73
N LEU A 557 -32.95 46.01 -28.56
CA LEU A 557 -31.96 45.67 -29.58
C LEU A 557 -32.17 46.50 -30.86
N GLY A 558 -33.42 46.77 -31.23
CA GLY A 558 -33.75 47.42 -32.50
C GLY A 558 -33.22 46.60 -33.70
N ASP A 559 -32.51 47.27 -34.61
CA ASP A 559 -31.90 46.64 -35.79
C ASP A 559 -30.48 46.09 -35.52
N ALA A 560 -29.97 46.17 -34.30
CA ALA A 560 -28.63 45.69 -33.96
C ALA A 560 -28.57 44.15 -33.92
N PRO A 561 -27.41 43.53 -34.20
CA PRO A 561 -27.22 42.11 -34.00
C PRO A 561 -27.19 41.75 -32.51
N LEU A 562 -27.71 40.57 -32.16
CA LEU A 562 -27.69 40.06 -30.80
C LEU A 562 -26.27 39.60 -30.43
N ASN A 563 -25.75 40.08 -29.30
CA ASN A 563 -24.38 39.77 -28.87
C ASN A 563 -24.38 38.50 -28.00
N VAL A 564 -23.59 37.50 -28.39
CA VAL A 564 -23.59 36.16 -27.79
C VAL A 564 -22.21 35.86 -27.20
N ALA A 565 -22.13 35.67 -25.89
CA ALA A 565 -20.91 35.30 -25.18
C ALA A 565 -20.76 33.78 -25.07
N ILE A 566 -19.53 33.30 -25.25
CA ILE A 566 -19.07 31.97 -24.88
C ILE A 566 -18.08 32.18 -23.75
N VAL A 567 -18.38 31.68 -22.56
CA VAL A 567 -17.61 31.97 -21.33
C VAL A 567 -16.96 30.71 -20.78
N GLY A 568 -15.62 30.75 -20.68
CA GLY A 568 -14.79 29.67 -20.17
C GLY A 568 -13.92 29.04 -21.27
N ASN A 569 -13.30 27.90 -20.98
CA ASN A 569 -12.42 27.25 -21.93
C ASN A 569 -13.19 26.75 -23.16
N PHE A 570 -12.74 27.14 -24.36
CA PHE A 570 -13.29 26.72 -25.64
C PHE A 570 -12.66 25.39 -26.08
N LEU A 571 -13.29 24.29 -25.68
CA LEU A 571 -12.84 22.92 -25.92
C LEU A 571 -14.03 21.99 -26.13
N ARG A 572 -13.78 20.79 -26.68
CA ARG A 572 -14.83 19.87 -27.14
C ARG A 572 -15.87 19.58 -26.06
N THR A 573 -15.41 19.26 -24.84
CA THR A 573 -16.31 18.91 -23.73
C THR A 573 -17.17 20.08 -23.23
N LYS A 574 -16.81 21.32 -23.56
CA LYS A 574 -17.58 22.55 -23.25
C LYS A 574 -18.51 22.97 -24.41
N GLY A 575 -18.65 22.12 -25.44
CA GLY A 575 -19.59 22.33 -26.54
C GLY A 575 -19.03 23.08 -27.75
N ALA A 576 -17.70 23.19 -27.89
CA ALA A 576 -17.04 23.91 -28.98
C ALA A 576 -17.54 23.49 -30.38
N ASP A 577 -17.73 22.19 -30.62
CA ASP A 577 -18.23 21.68 -31.91
C ASP A 577 -19.65 22.19 -32.22
N THR A 578 -20.54 22.18 -31.22
CA THR A 578 -21.91 22.71 -31.37
C THR A 578 -21.88 24.22 -31.65
N ILE A 579 -20.98 24.95 -31.00
CA ILE A 579 -20.85 26.39 -31.20
C ILE A 579 -20.31 26.70 -32.61
N LEU A 580 -19.33 25.95 -33.11
CA LEU A 580 -18.82 26.12 -34.47
C LEU A 580 -19.91 25.84 -35.51
N SER A 581 -20.64 24.72 -35.38
CA SER A 581 -21.77 24.43 -36.26
C SER A 581 -22.84 25.51 -36.18
N LEU A 582 -23.11 26.07 -34.99
CA LEU A 582 -24.02 27.19 -34.81
C LEU A 582 -23.56 28.44 -35.56
N ILE A 583 -22.28 28.81 -35.45
CA ILE A 583 -21.69 29.96 -36.16
C ILE A 583 -21.81 29.79 -37.69
N GLU A 584 -21.72 28.56 -38.20
CA GLU A 584 -21.83 28.26 -39.62
C GLU A 584 -23.26 28.38 -40.16
N ILE A 585 -24.27 27.96 -39.38
CA ILE A 585 -25.67 28.00 -39.81
C ILE A 585 -26.38 29.33 -39.48
N ALA A 586 -25.82 30.14 -38.58
CA ALA A 586 -26.39 31.42 -38.17
C ALA A 586 -26.16 32.50 -39.23
N HIS A 587 -27.15 33.38 -39.44
CA HIS A 587 -26.99 34.51 -40.36
C HIS A 587 -25.97 35.51 -39.77
N PRO A 588 -24.92 35.91 -40.52
CA PRO A 588 -23.81 36.69 -39.98
C PRO A 588 -24.23 38.09 -39.48
N ASP A 589 -25.28 38.66 -40.05
CA ASP A 589 -25.82 39.98 -39.65
C ASP A 589 -26.74 39.92 -38.43
N HIS A 590 -27.15 38.73 -37.98
CA HIS A 590 -28.07 38.59 -36.84
C HIS A 590 -27.35 38.48 -35.50
N PHE A 591 -26.10 38.00 -35.49
CA PHE A 591 -25.40 37.61 -34.26
C PHE A 591 -23.93 38.00 -34.29
N VAL A 592 -23.42 38.50 -33.16
CA VAL A 592 -21.98 38.68 -32.93
C VAL A 592 -21.53 37.77 -31.80
N PHE A 593 -20.62 36.84 -32.10
CA PHE A 593 -20.10 35.87 -31.14
C PHE A 593 -18.83 36.38 -30.47
N HIS A 594 -18.78 36.29 -29.14
CA HIS A 594 -17.67 36.72 -28.30
C HIS A 594 -17.14 35.53 -27.51
N ILE A 595 -15.90 35.10 -27.79
CA ILE A 595 -15.28 33.97 -27.10
C ILE A 595 -14.33 34.50 -26.03
N PHE A 596 -14.68 34.25 -24.77
CA PHE A 596 -13.93 34.65 -23.57
C PHE A 596 -13.35 33.41 -22.89
N GLY A 597 -12.03 33.28 -22.87
CA GLY A 597 -11.32 32.16 -22.25
C GLY A 597 -10.23 31.55 -23.14
N TYR A 598 -9.59 30.50 -22.62
CA TYR A 598 -8.58 29.74 -23.37
C TYR A 598 -9.23 28.98 -24.53
N VAL A 599 -8.67 29.10 -25.74
CA VAL A 599 -9.07 28.32 -26.90
C VAL A 599 -8.11 27.16 -27.07
N HIS A 600 -8.63 25.93 -27.13
CA HIS A 600 -7.79 24.76 -27.35
C HIS A 600 -7.14 24.82 -28.73
N PRO A 601 -5.86 24.42 -28.91
CA PRO A 601 -5.14 24.54 -30.18
C PRO A 601 -5.86 23.92 -31.39
N GLU A 602 -6.58 22.82 -31.19
CA GLU A 602 -7.41 22.17 -32.22
C GLU A 602 -8.45 23.14 -32.83
N TYR A 603 -9.01 24.05 -32.04
CA TYR A 603 -10.02 25.01 -32.48
C TYR A 603 -9.44 26.37 -32.88
N GLU A 604 -8.26 26.71 -32.36
CA GLU A 604 -7.57 27.95 -32.72
C GLU A 604 -7.26 28.00 -34.23
N ALA A 605 -6.81 26.88 -34.80
CA ALA A 605 -6.58 26.77 -36.24
C ALA A 605 -7.86 27.00 -37.07
N VAL A 606 -9.00 26.44 -36.63
CA VAL A 606 -10.29 26.56 -37.33
C VAL A 606 -10.84 27.98 -37.25
N LEU A 607 -10.73 28.62 -36.08
CA LEU A 607 -11.17 30.00 -35.88
C LEU A 607 -10.31 31.00 -36.65
N ASN A 608 -9.00 30.75 -36.76
CA ASN A 608 -8.07 31.62 -37.50
C ASN A 608 -8.13 31.42 -39.04
N ALA A 609 -8.40 30.20 -39.51
CA ALA A 609 -8.48 29.89 -40.94
C ALA A 609 -9.64 30.60 -41.66
N SER A 610 -10.69 30.99 -40.92
CA SER A 610 -11.85 31.69 -41.45
C SER A 610 -12.02 33.04 -40.75
N SER A 611 -11.48 34.10 -41.35
CA SER A 611 -11.70 35.50 -40.92
C SER A 611 -13.19 35.85 -41.01
N ARG A 612 -13.93 35.65 -39.92
CA ARG A 612 -15.36 35.98 -39.79
C ARG A 612 -15.50 37.29 -39.02
N SER A 613 -16.10 38.32 -39.63
CA SER A 613 -16.28 39.65 -39.01
C SER A 613 -17.19 39.63 -37.79
N ASN A 614 -18.03 38.60 -37.64
CA ASN A 614 -18.99 38.42 -36.56
C ASN A 614 -18.51 37.50 -35.43
N VAL A 615 -17.22 37.11 -35.40
CA VAL A 615 -16.61 36.33 -34.31
C VAL A 615 -15.43 37.11 -33.72
N LYS A 616 -15.42 37.29 -32.40
CA LYS A 616 -14.38 38.05 -31.67
C LYS A 616 -13.77 37.20 -30.56
N LEU A 617 -12.44 37.08 -30.58
CA LEU A 617 -11.65 36.35 -29.59
C LEU A 617 -11.04 37.33 -28.59
N TYR A 618 -11.20 37.06 -27.29
CA TYR A 618 -10.67 37.93 -26.23
C TYR A 618 -9.54 37.28 -25.41
N GLY A 619 -9.29 35.98 -25.57
CA GLY A 619 -8.29 35.25 -24.79
C GLY A 619 -8.74 35.00 -23.34
N ARG A 620 -7.80 34.60 -22.48
CA ARG A 620 -8.05 34.47 -21.03
C ARG A 620 -8.31 35.86 -20.44
N TYR A 621 -9.39 36.03 -19.70
CA TYR A 621 -9.68 37.27 -18.97
C TYR A 621 -9.09 37.19 -17.56
N ASP A 622 -8.55 38.30 -17.08
CA ASP A 622 -8.04 38.40 -15.71
C ASP A 622 -9.20 38.44 -14.70
N MET A 623 -8.91 37.94 -13.51
CA MET A 623 -9.77 37.97 -12.34
C MET A 623 -10.21 39.40 -12.02
N GLY A 624 -11.45 39.75 -12.39
CA GLY A 624 -11.99 41.11 -12.22
C GLY A 624 -12.45 41.81 -13.49
N ASP A 625 -12.03 41.36 -14.68
CA ASP A 625 -12.46 41.91 -15.97
C ASP A 625 -13.74 41.24 -16.51
N ILE A 626 -14.61 40.83 -15.60
CA ILE A 626 -15.89 40.17 -15.94
C ILE A 626 -16.88 41.19 -16.54
N GLU A 627 -16.63 42.51 -16.37
CA GLU A 627 -17.40 43.55 -17.06
C GLU A 627 -17.32 43.44 -18.59
N ALA A 628 -16.25 42.85 -19.14
CA ALA A 628 -16.14 42.57 -20.56
C ALA A 628 -17.30 41.71 -21.09
N LEU A 629 -17.91 40.86 -20.24
CA LEU A 629 -19.08 40.05 -20.58
C LEU A 629 -20.32 40.90 -20.85
N LYS A 630 -20.43 42.12 -20.30
CA LYS A 630 -21.60 43.01 -20.50
C LYS A 630 -21.78 43.46 -21.95
N LYS A 631 -20.78 43.26 -22.80
CA LYS A 631 -20.90 43.45 -24.26
C LYS A 631 -21.91 42.48 -24.87
N ALA A 632 -22.09 41.30 -24.27
CA ALA A 632 -23.07 40.32 -24.69
C ALA A 632 -24.45 40.53 -24.05
N ASP A 633 -25.47 39.98 -24.70
CA ASP A 633 -26.86 39.92 -24.25
C ASP A 633 -27.22 38.51 -23.78
N VAL A 634 -26.59 37.51 -24.39
CA VAL A 634 -26.83 36.07 -24.16
C VAL A 634 -25.51 35.38 -23.87
N ALA A 635 -25.51 34.34 -23.04
CA ALA A 635 -24.36 33.46 -22.80
C ALA A 635 -24.66 32.03 -23.26
N LEU A 636 -23.69 31.34 -23.85
CA LEU A 636 -23.78 29.93 -24.21
C LEU A 636 -22.93 29.08 -23.26
N ASN A 637 -23.56 28.16 -22.54
CA ASN A 637 -22.89 27.16 -21.71
C ASN A 637 -23.35 25.77 -22.19
N LEU A 638 -22.71 25.24 -23.23
CA LEU A 638 -23.20 24.07 -23.97
C LEU A 638 -22.38 22.80 -23.69
N SER A 639 -21.94 22.61 -22.44
CA SER A 639 -21.15 21.45 -22.04
C SER A 639 -21.87 20.15 -22.40
N ILE A 640 -21.13 19.19 -22.96
CA ILE A 640 -21.66 17.88 -23.38
C ILE A 640 -21.67 16.87 -22.23
N TRP A 641 -21.22 17.29 -21.04
CA TRP A 641 -21.10 16.50 -19.84
C TRP A 641 -21.81 17.22 -18.68
N PRO A 642 -22.25 16.49 -17.64
CA PRO A 642 -22.86 17.11 -16.47
C PRO A 642 -21.80 17.91 -15.72
N GLU A 643 -21.81 19.22 -15.85
CA GLU A 643 -21.00 20.06 -14.96
C GLU A 643 -21.47 19.87 -13.50
N THR A 644 -20.55 19.91 -12.53
CA THR A 644 -20.89 19.79 -11.10
C THR A 644 -21.42 21.09 -10.50
N TYR A 645 -21.04 22.24 -11.07
CA TYR A 645 -21.63 23.53 -10.72
C TYR A 645 -21.59 24.55 -11.86
N CYS A 646 -20.48 24.64 -12.60
CA CYS A 646 -20.23 25.63 -13.66
C CYS A 646 -20.21 27.09 -13.15
N ILE A 647 -19.02 27.59 -12.78
CA ILE A 647 -18.83 28.97 -12.28
C ILE A 647 -19.16 30.01 -13.37
N SER A 648 -18.89 29.72 -14.65
CA SER A 648 -19.15 30.65 -15.75
C SER A 648 -20.64 30.95 -15.97
N LEU A 649 -21.54 30.06 -15.55
CA LEU A 649 -22.97 30.35 -15.50
C LEU A 649 -23.30 31.43 -14.46
N SER A 650 -22.66 31.37 -13.28
CA SER A 650 -22.79 32.42 -12.26
C SER A 650 -22.27 33.76 -12.76
N GLU A 651 -21.14 33.78 -13.46
CA GLU A 651 -20.56 35.00 -14.03
C GLU A 651 -21.45 35.63 -15.11
N ALA A 652 -22.11 34.80 -15.93
CA ALA A 652 -23.10 35.26 -16.92
C ALA A 652 -24.29 35.97 -16.24
N TRP A 653 -24.87 35.35 -15.20
CA TRP A 653 -25.96 35.97 -14.44
C TRP A 653 -25.55 37.24 -13.71
N GLN A 654 -24.37 37.26 -13.09
CA GLN A 654 -23.82 38.44 -12.41
C GLN A 654 -23.70 39.65 -13.34
N ASN A 655 -23.48 39.40 -14.64
CA ASN A 655 -23.41 40.45 -15.65
C ASN A 655 -24.74 40.71 -16.38
N GLY A 656 -25.81 40.01 -16.02
CA GLY A 656 -27.16 40.19 -16.58
C GLY A 656 -27.35 39.58 -17.98
N LEU A 657 -26.56 38.56 -18.34
CA LEU A 657 -26.69 37.83 -19.59
C LEU A 657 -27.74 36.72 -19.44
N ILE A 658 -28.53 36.49 -20.49
CA ILE A 658 -29.48 35.36 -20.54
C ILE A 658 -28.72 34.10 -20.96
N PRO A 659 -28.61 33.05 -20.13
CA PRO A 659 -27.90 31.85 -20.52
C PRO A 659 -28.77 30.92 -21.38
N ILE A 660 -28.17 30.29 -22.39
CA ILE A 660 -28.67 29.10 -23.07
C ILE A 660 -27.73 27.96 -22.71
N VAL A 661 -28.29 26.91 -22.11
CA VAL A 661 -27.52 25.82 -21.52
C VAL A 661 -27.97 24.47 -22.01
N THR A 662 -27.08 23.48 -21.96
CA THR A 662 -27.45 22.08 -22.12
C THR A 662 -28.22 21.58 -20.89
N ASP A 663 -29.30 20.81 -21.10
CA ASP A 663 -30.12 20.26 -20.02
C ASP A 663 -29.48 19.01 -19.39
N VAL A 664 -28.34 19.22 -18.72
CA VAL A 664 -27.55 18.16 -18.09
C VAL A 664 -26.82 18.69 -16.85
N GLY A 665 -26.75 17.88 -15.79
CA GLY A 665 -26.05 18.23 -14.55
C GLY A 665 -26.43 19.60 -13.99
N ALA A 666 -25.43 20.33 -13.49
CA ALA A 666 -25.64 21.63 -12.87
C ALA A 666 -26.22 22.70 -13.81
N LEU A 667 -25.99 22.58 -15.11
CA LEU A 667 -26.56 23.49 -16.10
C LEU A 667 -28.09 23.31 -16.17
N GLY A 668 -28.54 22.06 -16.26
CA GLY A 668 -29.96 21.71 -16.21
C GLY A 668 -30.60 22.02 -14.87
N ASP A 669 -29.93 21.74 -13.75
CA ASP A 669 -30.48 21.97 -12.40
C ASP A 669 -30.72 23.45 -12.09
N ARG A 670 -29.79 24.31 -12.49
CA ARG A 670 -29.75 25.71 -12.05
C ARG A 670 -30.57 26.66 -12.94
N VAL A 671 -30.79 26.29 -14.20
CA VAL A 671 -31.60 27.07 -15.15
C VAL A 671 -33.04 26.54 -15.15
N GLU A 672 -34.02 27.43 -15.03
CA GLU A 672 -35.42 27.13 -15.24
C GLU A 672 -35.82 27.64 -16.65
N ASP A 673 -36.25 26.71 -17.52
CA ASP A 673 -36.47 26.98 -18.94
C ASP A 673 -37.53 28.08 -19.17
N GLY A 674 -37.14 29.12 -19.92
CA GLY A 674 -37.99 30.28 -20.21
C GLY A 674 -38.22 31.24 -19.04
N VAL A 675 -37.61 30.98 -17.88
CA VAL A 675 -37.74 31.83 -16.68
C VAL A 675 -36.48 32.65 -16.45
N ASN A 676 -35.32 32.01 -16.26
CA ASN A 676 -34.03 32.67 -16.00
C ASN A 676 -32.94 32.29 -17.02
N GLY A 677 -33.33 31.57 -18.08
CA GLY A 677 -32.49 31.12 -19.20
C GLY A 677 -33.29 30.19 -20.13
N PHE A 678 -32.59 29.52 -21.05
CA PHE A 678 -33.15 28.46 -21.88
C PHE A 678 -32.34 27.18 -21.80
N LYS A 679 -33.04 26.05 -21.89
CA LYS A 679 -32.46 24.72 -21.96
C LYS A 679 -32.52 24.18 -23.38
N VAL A 680 -31.47 23.47 -23.78
CA VAL A 680 -31.39 22.74 -25.05
C VAL A 680 -30.80 21.35 -24.84
N PRO A 681 -31.10 20.37 -25.71
CA PRO A 681 -30.40 19.09 -25.69
C PRO A 681 -28.94 19.23 -26.14
N ILE A 682 -28.10 18.30 -25.69
CA ILE A 682 -26.69 18.19 -26.11
C ILE A 682 -26.60 18.00 -27.64
N ASN A 683 -25.62 18.64 -28.27
CA ASN A 683 -25.30 18.51 -29.71
C ASN A 683 -26.47 18.86 -30.65
N ARG A 684 -27.29 19.86 -30.30
CA ARG A 684 -28.40 20.36 -31.13
C ARG A 684 -28.24 21.85 -31.51
N PRO A 685 -27.33 22.20 -32.42
CA PRO A 685 -27.08 23.60 -32.80
C PRO A 685 -28.31 24.31 -33.40
N SER A 686 -29.19 23.58 -34.09
CA SER A 686 -30.44 24.14 -34.64
C SER A 686 -31.40 24.64 -33.56
N MET A 687 -31.48 23.94 -32.42
CA MET A 687 -32.32 24.36 -31.29
C MET A 687 -31.69 25.56 -30.57
N VAL A 688 -30.36 25.63 -30.49
CA VAL A 688 -29.67 26.84 -29.97
C VAL A 688 -29.98 28.04 -30.85
N LEU A 689 -29.92 27.89 -32.19
CA LEU A 689 -30.27 28.95 -33.13
C LEU A 689 -31.73 29.39 -32.97
N GLU A 690 -32.67 28.45 -32.79
CA GLU A 690 -34.08 28.77 -32.54
C GLU A 690 -34.25 29.65 -31.28
N ARG A 691 -33.56 29.33 -30.18
CA ARG A 691 -33.58 30.15 -28.96
C ARG A 691 -32.94 31.52 -29.16
N LEU A 692 -31.84 31.59 -29.90
CA LEU A 692 -31.19 32.85 -30.25
C LEU A 692 -32.09 33.74 -31.11
N GLU A 693 -32.77 33.19 -32.12
CA GLU A 693 -33.72 33.94 -32.96
C GLU A 693 -34.97 34.38 -32.17
N LEU A 694 -35.46 33.56 -31.23
CA LEU A 694 -36.52 33.96 -30.32
C LEU A 694 -36.10 35.16 -29.46
N LEU A 695 -34.90 35.10 -28.88
CA LEU A 695 -34.36 36.21 -28.10
C LEU A 695 -34.15 37.44 -28.97
N ARG A 696 -33.62 37.31 -30.19
CA ARG A 696 -33.42 38.44 -31.10
C ARG A 696 -34.74 39.11 -31.51
N SER A 697 -35.76 38.32 -31.81
CA SER A 697 -37.05 38.81 -32.35
C SER A 697 -38.07 39.24 -31.29
N SER A 698 -37.92 38.86 -30.02
CA SER A 698 -38.92 39.10 -28.97
C SER A 698 -38.37 39.90 -27.77
N GLU A 699 -38.53 41.22 -27.83
CA GLU A 699 -38.23 42.14 -26.74
C GLU A 699 -38.93 41.77 -25.41
N PRO A 700 -40.24 41.42 -25.39
CA PRO A 700 -40.92 41.06 -24.15
C PRO A 700 -40.33 39.83 -23.49
N VAL A 701 -39.91 38.83 -24.28
CA VAL A 701 -39.30 37.60 -23.76
C VAL A 701 -37.94 37.90 -23.14
N ARG A 702 -37.06 38.65 -23.83
CA ARG A 702 -35.75 39.04 -23.27
C ARG A 702 -35.90 39.80 -21.96
N LYS A 703 -36.78 40.82 -21.94
CA LYS A 703 -37.02 41.65 -20.75
C LYS A 703 -37.55 40.82 -19.58
N LYS A 704 -38.48 39.90 -19.85
CA LYS A 704 -39.04 39.00 -18.82
C LYS A 704 -37.96 38.11 -18.22
N ILE A 705 -37.15 37.45 -19.05
CA ILE A 705 -36.12 36.53 -18.55
C ILE A 705 -35.04 37.30 -17.78
N MET A 706 -34.57 38.42 -18.34
CA MET A 706 -33.55 39.26 -17.69
C MET A 706 -34.00 39.81 -16.33
N ALA A 707 -35.30 40.08 -16.14
CA ALA A 707 -35.85 40.54 -14.87
C ALA A 707 -35.86 39.47 -13.76
N ASN A 708 -35.79 38.18 -14.12
CA ASN A 708 -35.70 37.07 -13.17
C ASN A 708 -34.26 36.73 -12.77
N ILE A 709 -33.26 37.38 -13.38
CA ILE A 709 -31.85 37.19 -13.02
C ILE A 709 -31.54 38.03 -11.78
N GLY A 710 -31.18 37.38 -10.68
CA GLY A 710 -30.82 38.06 -9.44
C GLY A 710 -29.92 37.25 -8.51
N PRO A 711 -29.47 37.83 -7.39
CA PRO A 711 -28.42 37.26 -6.53
C PRO A 711 -28.66 35.85 -6.00
N HIS A 712 -29.92 35.44 -5.88
CA HIS A 712 -30.31 34.10 -5.44
C HIS A 712 -29.89 32.96 -6.39
N LEU A 713 -29.45 33.27 -7.62
CA LEU A 713 -29.04 32.27 -8.63
C LEU A 713 -27.57 31.82 -8.50
N TRP A 714 -26.78 32.45 -7.63
CA TRP A 714 -25.38 32.10 -7.43
C TRP A 714 -24.96 32.15 -5.97
N THR A 715 -23.96 31.35 -5.62
CA THR A 715 -23.34 31.34 -4.30
C THR A 715 -22.49 32.60 -4.07
N HIS A 716 -22.73 33.28 -2.95
CA HIS A 716 -21.90 34.38 -2.48
C HIS A 716 -20.69 33.88 -1.68
N ALA A 717 -19.51 34.45 -1.92
CA ALA A 717 -18.26 33.98 -1.34
C ALA A 717 -18.21 34.13 0.19
N ARG A 718 -18.73 35.23 0.74
CA ARG A 718 -18.80 35.44 2.19
C ARG A 718 -19.70 34.41 2.89
N ASP A 719 -20.92 34.23 2.41
CA ASP A 719 -21.88 33.27 2.99
C ASP A 719 -21.33 31.83 2.93
N TYR A 720 -20.66 31.50 1.81
CA TYR A 720 -19.97 30.22 1.67
C TYR A 720 -18.83 30.06 2.67
N ALA A 721 -17.97 31.07 2.82
CA ALA A 721 -16.85 31.04 3.75
C ALA A 721 -17.32 30.90 5.21
N ASP A 722 -18.35 31.63 5.60
CA ASP A 722 -18.93 31.55 6.95
C ASP A 722 -19.55 30.17 7.21
N GLY A 723 -20.24 29.60 6.21
CA GLY A 723 -20.76 28.23 6.25
C GLY A 723 -19.65 27.17 6.33
N LEU A 724 -18.56 27.33 5.59
CA LEU A 724 -17.41 26.44 5.61
C LEU A 724 -16.67 26.52 6.95
N LEU A 725 -16.51 27.71 7.52
CA LEU A 725 -15.90 27.88 8.84
C LEU A 725 -16.73 27.18 9.92
N LYS A 726 -18.05 27.31 9.86
CA LYS A 726 -18.95 26.57 10.75
C LYS A 726 -18.81 25.06 10.57
N LEU A 727 -18.77 24.57 9.33
CA LEU A 727 -18.56 23.16 9.04
C LEU A 727 -17.23 22.66 9.62
N TYR A 728 -16.16 23.44 9.45
CA TYR A 728 -14.87 23.14 10.05
C TYR A 728 -14.96 23.04 11.56
N GLN A 729 -15.64 23.95 12.23
CA GLN A 729 -15.85 23.89 13.68
C GLN A 729 -16.67 22.66 14.11
N ASP A 730 -17.59 22.19 13.28
CA ASP A 730 -18.42 21.00 13.55
C ASP A 730 -17.63 19.69 13.47
N VAL A 731 -16.67 19.57 12.53
CA VAL A 731 -15.89 18.33 12.29
C VAL A 731 -14.53 18.30 12.98
N VAL A 732 -14.08 19.42 13.53
CA VAL A 732 -12.78 19.54 14.17
C VAL A 732 -12.65 18.58 15.37
N PRO A 733 -11.45 18.05 15.68
CA PRO A 733 -11.25 17.25 16.89
C PRO A 733 -11.72 17.99 18.14
N ARG A 734 -12.58 17.33 18.92
CA ARG A 734 -13.14 17.85 20.18
C ARG A 734 -12.09 17.92 21.28
N ARG A 735 -11.04 17.09 21.16
CA ARG A 735 -9.85 17.08 22.03
C ARG A 735 -8.60 17.52 21.28
N PRO A 736 -7.60 18.09 21.98
CA PRO A 736 -6.32 18.41 21.36
C PRO A 736 -5.60 17.12 20.97
N MET A 737 -5.05 17.11 19.77
CA MET A 737 -4.16 16.06 19.29
C MET A 737 -2.70 16.49 19.44
N GLY A 738 -1.81 15.52 19.68
CA GLY A 738 -0.37 15.72 19.90
C GLY A 738 0.43 15.83 18.61
N VAL A 739 1.63 16.41 18.70
CA VAL A 739 2.61 16.40 17.61
C VAL A 739 3.35 15.05 17.64
N ALA A 740 3.49 14.41 16.48
CA ALA A 740 4.22 13.15 16.33
C ALA A 740 4.77 13.02 14.91
N ASP A 741 5.66 12.05 14.67
CA ASP A 741 6.06 11.61 13.33
C ASP A 741 5.32 10.30 13.00
N LEU A 742 3.99 10.38 12.91
CA LEU A 742 3.15 9.22 12.68
C LEU A 742 3.11 8.91 11.18
N ARG A 743 3.65 7.77 10.77
CA ARG A 743 3.77 7.35 9.37
C ARG A 743 2.91 6.13 9.10
N LEU A 744 1.60 6.33 8.98
CA LEU A 744 0.67 5.28 8.62
C LEU A 744 0.65 5.04 7.11
N ASP A 745 0.65 3.78 6.72
CA ASP A 745 0.29 3.30 5.38
C ASP A 745 -0.98 2.44 5.43
N ALA A 746 -1.50 2.06 4.27
CA ALA A 746 -2.67 1.20 4.14
C ALA A 746 -2.56 -0.11 4.94
N GLY A 747 -1.39 -0.76 4.94
CA GLY A 747 -1.16 -2.02 5.65
C GLY A 747 -1.24 -1.85 7.17
N GLN A 748 -0.70 -0.74 7.69
CA GLN A 748 -0.73 -0.43 9.12
C GLN A 748 -2.13 -0.09 9.65
N VAL A 749 -3.09 0.24 8.78
CA VAL A 749 -4.50 0.46 9.11
C VAL A 749 -5.42 -0.68 8.64
N HIS A 750 -4.86 -1.88 8.47
CA HIS A 750 -5.59 -3.12 8.12
C HIS A 750 -6.27 -3.09 6.74
N LEU A 751 -5.70 -2.37 5.77
CA LEU A 751 -6.10 -2.43 4.37
C LEU A 751 -5.09 -3.24 3.55
N LEU A 752 -5.58 -3.91 2.50
CA LEU A 752 -4.71 -4.46 1.46
C LEU A 752 -4.11 -3.31 0.63
N PRO A 753 -2.78 -3.18 0.53
CA PRO A 753 -2.12 -2.11 -0.21
C PRO A 753 -2.18 -2.40 -1.72
N HIS A 754 -3.36 -2.19 -2.29
CA HIS A 754 -3.58 -2.29 -3.72
C HIS A 754 -3.10 -1.01 -4.40
N ALA A 755 -2.07 -1.10 -5.24
CA ALA A 755 -1.54 0.08 -5.92
C ALA A 755 -2.56 0.71 -6.90
N SER A 756 -3.29 -0.14 -7.64
CA SER A 756 -4.27 0.30 -8.64
C SER A 756 -5.50 -0.60 -8.66
N TRP A 757 -6.63 -0.01 -9.04
CA TRP A 757 -7.90 -0.71 -9.26
C TRP A 757 -7.98 -1.36 -10.66
N ARG A 758 -7.15 -0.94 -11.62
CA ARG A 758 -7.24 -1.36 -13.05
C ARG A 758 -6.69 -2.74 -13.34
N HIS A 759 -5.74 -3.23 -12.54
CA HIS A 759 -4.98 -4.46 -12.83
C HIS A 759 -5.37 -5.62 -11.89
N GLN A 760 -6.61 -5.64 -11.42
CA GLN A 760 -7.08 -6.65 -10.47
C GLN A 760 -8.04 -7.64 -11.12
N ALA A 761 -7.71 -8.92 -10.99
CA ALA A 761 -8.66 -9.99 -11.25
C ALA A 761 -9.87 -9.86 -10.29
N PRO A 762 -11.08 -10.31 -10.69
CA PRO A 762 -12.29 -10.16 -9.87
C PRO A 762 -12.08 -10.79 -8.48
N PRO A 763 -12.24 -10.05 -7.37
CA PRO A 763 -11.81 -10.54 -6.08
C PRO A 763 -12.87 -11.45 -5.46
N ARG A 764 -12.45 -12.63 -4.99
CA ARG A 764 -13.22 -13.33 -3.95
C ARG A 764 -12.99 -12.73 -2.56
N HIS A 765 -11.87 -12.10 -2.25
CA HIS A 765 -11.64 -11.51 -0.92
C HIS A 765 -10.61 -10.35 -0.97
N ILE A 766 -11.10 -9.10 -1.05
CA ILE A 766 -10.33 -7.85 -0.88
C ILE A 766 -10.24 -7.39 0.59
N PHE A 767 -10.75 -8.22 1.53
CA PHE A 767 -10.80 -7.93 2.97
C PHE A 767 -9.99 -8.90 3.81
N ASP A 768 -9.20 -9.76 3.20
CA ASP A 768 -8.24 -10.59 3.92
C ASP A 768 -6.99 -9.75 4.25
N PRO A 769 -6.29 -10.00 5.37
CA PRO A 769 -5.09 -9.26 5.72
C PRO A 769 -3.96 -9.44 4.67
N PRO A 770 -3.06 -8.46 4.49
CA PRO A 770 -2.02 -8.52 3.47
C PRO A 770 -1.05 -9.67 3.70
N THR A 771 -0.75 -10.41 2.64
CA THR A 771 0.50 -11.15 2.49
C THR A 771 1.42 -10.32 1.60
N MET A 772 2.18 -9.37 2.17
CA MET A 772 3.40 -8.96 1.49
C MET A 772 4.32 -10.18 1.47
N ARG A 773 4.84 -10.54 0.29
CA ARG A 773 5.87 -11.57 0.19
C ARG A 773 7.20 -10.86 0.39
N ASP A 774 7.81 -11.03 1.56
CA ASP A 774 9.17 -10.57 1.89
C ASP A 774 10.27 -11.32 1.08
N LEU A 775 9.85 -12.21 0.18
CA LEU A 775 10.68 -13.13 -0.58
C LEU A 775 10.18 -13.17 -2.03
N SER A 776 11.10 -13.02 -2.98
CA SER A 776 10.85 -13.27 -4.40
C SER A 776 11.67 -14.46 -4.88
N VAL A 777 11.14 -15.24 -5.82
CA VAL A 777 11.89 -16.33 -6.48
C VAL A 777 12.49 -15.91 -7.83
N GLU A 778 12.25 -14.66 -8.20
CA GLU A 778 12.83 -13.96 -9.36
C GLU A 778 13.41 -12.62 -8.89
N LEU A 779 14.40 -12.11 -9.62
CA LEU A 779 15.06 -10.85 -9.34
C LEU A 779 14.02 -9.70 -9.37
N PRO A 780 13.71 -9.06 -8.23
CA PRO A 780 12.58 -8.14 -8.12
C PRO A 780 12.85 -6.76 -8.73
N ILE A 781 14.05 -6.54 -9.27
CA ILE A 781 14.50 -5.27 -9.84
C ILE A 781 15.04 -5.54 -11.25
N PRO A 782 14.59 -4.82 -12.29
CA PRO A 782 15.14 -4.99 -13.63
C PRO A 782 16.62 -4.58 -13.68
N VAL A 783 17.45 -5.46 -14.22
CA VAL A 783 18.90 -5.23 -14.43
C VAL A 783 19.20 -5.26 -15.92
N SER A 784 19.67 -4.12 -16.44
CA SER A 784 19.99 -3.93 -17.86
C SER A 784 21.45 -4.24 -18.21
N ASP A 785 22.32 -4.31 -17.19
CA ASP A 785 23.74 -4.59 -17.34
C ASP A 785 24.35 -5.05 -16.01
N TRP A 786 25.39 -5.87 -16.10
CA TRP A 786 26.19 -6.29 -14.94
C TRP A 786 27.61 -5.79 -15.14
N PHE A 787 28.06 -4.89 -14.28
CA PHE A 787 29.33 -4.18 -14.47
C PHE A 787 30.45 -4.69 -13.55
N SER A 788 30.11 -5.52 -12.55
CA SER A 788 31.08 -6.11 -11.62
C SER A 788 30.62 -7.48 -11.12
N ILE A 789 31.54 -8.44 -11.11
CA ILE A 789 31.41 -9.76 -10.51
C ILE A 789 32.60 -9.92 -9.56
N GLN A 790 32.34 -10.11 -8.27
CA GLN A 790 33.40 -10.23 -7.25
C GLN A 790 34.33 -9.00 -7.10
N GLY A 791 33.87 -7.81 -7.50
CA GLY A 791 34.67 -6.58 -7.42
C GLY A 791 34.30 -5.63 -6.28
N ALA A 792 33.44 -6.07 -5.35
CA ALA A 792 33.02 -5.26 -4.22
C ALA A 792 33.92 -5.49 -3.00
N GLU A 793 34.15 -4.44 -2.24
CA GLU A 793 34.61 -4.54 -0.87
C GLU A 793 33.38 -4.64 0.03
N CYS A 794 33.19 -5.77 0.70
CA CYS A 794 32.08 -5.97 1.60
C CYS A 794 32.50 -6.76 2.83
N TYR A 795 31.81 -6.50 3.94
CA TYR A 795 31.95 -7.28 5.15
C TYR A 795 30.56 -7.52 5.73
N ILE A 796 30.35 -8.72 6.24
CA ILE A 796 29.10 -9.11 6.90
C ILE A 796 29.35 -9.00 8.39
N ASP A 797 28.66 -8.06 9.03
CA ASP A 797 28.76 -7.84 10.47
C ASP A 797 28.15 -9.04 11.23
N ASP A 798 27.00 -9.53 10.76
CA ASP A 798 26.36 -10.74 11.28
C ASP A 798 25.41 -11.40 10.26
N VAL A 799 25.21 -12.71 10.41
CA VAL A 799 24.10 -13.45 9.77
C VAL A 799 23.31 -14.15 10.87
N CYS A 800 22.00 -13.99 10.86
CA CYS A 800 21.11 -14.53 11.89
C CYS A 800 21.55 -14.12 13.30
N HIS A 801 22.07 -12.89 13.46
CA HIS A 801 22.64 -12.33 14.70
C HIS A 801 23.88 -13.08 15.22
N HIS A 802 24.44 -13.99 14.43
CA HIS A 802 25.71 -14.63 14.71
C HIS A 802 26.85 -13.76 14.18
N VAL A 803 27.58 -13.14 15.11
CA VAL A 803 28.72 -12.26 14.82
C VAL A 803 29.97 -13.09 14.56
N PHE A 804 30.67 -12.76 13.48
CA PHE A 804 31.81 -13.51 13.01
C PHE A 804 33.12 -13.03 13.66
N ALA A 805 33.52 -13.61 14.79
CA ALA A 805 34.78 -13.30 15.48
C ALA A 805 36.01 -13.91 14.77
N THR A 806 37.18 -13.27 14.89
CA THR A 806 38.41 -13.67 14.17
C THR A 806 39.18 -14.85 14.77
N SER A 807 38.77 -15.44 15.90
CA SER A 807 39.62 -16.43 16.59
C SER A 807 38.94 -17.62 17.26
N GLU A 808 37.64 -17.85 17.11
CA GLU A 808 36.95 -19.12 17.39
C GLU A 808 35.46 -18.91 17.05
N ASP A 809 34.94 -19.62 16.03
CA ASP A 809 33.52 -19.54 15.67
C ASP A 809 32.71 -20.33 16.73
N GLU A 810 31.84 -19.65 17.48
CA GLU A 810 30.87 -20.32 18.36
C GLU A 810 29.91 -21.20 17.53
N ASP A 811 29.45 -22.33 18.08
CA ASP A 811 28.44 -23.16 17.42
C ASP A 811 27.15 -22.34 17.14
N PHE A 812 26.77 -22.24 15.87
CA PHE A 812 25.56 -21.55 15.44
C PHE A 812 24.32 -22.28 16.00
N LYS A 813 23.52 -21.59 16.82
CA LYS A 813 22.38 -22.18 17.56
C LYS A 813 21.11 -22.36 16.72
N GLY A 814 21.19 -22.05 15.44
CA GLY A 814 20.08 -22.02 14.50
C GLY A 814 19.17 -20.79 14.69
N ALA A 815 18.44 -20.39 13.65
CA ALA A 815 17.63 -19.17 13.65
C ALA A 815 16.27 -19.29 12.93
N ASP A 816 15.30 -18.63 13.56
CA ASP A 816 13.92 -18.32 13.17
C ASP A 816 13.71 -17.85 11.74
N GLU A 817 14.59 -16.93 11.43
CA GLU A 817 14.44 -15.95 10.39
C GLU A 817 15.84 -15.68 9.87
N PHE A 818 15.96 -15.58 8.56
CA PHE A 818 17.20 -15.20 7.93
C PHE A 818 17.40 -13.70 8.15
N HIS A 819 18.44 -13.35 8.90
CA HIS A 819 18.91 -11.97 9.07
C HIS A 819 20.30 -11.85 8.44
N ILE A 820 20.59 -10.72 7.81
CA ILE A 820 21.93 -10.39 7.34
C ILE A 820 22.16 -8.90 7.51
N ARG A 821 23.30 -8.52 8.07
CA ARG A 821 23.71 -7.13 8.21
C ARG A 821 25.18 -6.99 7.87
N GLY A 822 25.54 -5.89 7.22
CA GLY A 822 26.92 -5.64 6.82
C GLY A 822 27.09 -4.30 6.13
N TRP A 823 28.22 -4.16 5.44
CA TRP A 823 28.46 -3.05 4.53
C TRP A 823 28.98 -3.54 3.19
N PHE A 824 28.67 -2.78 2.15
CA PHE A 824 28.99 -3.09 0.77
C PHE A 824 29.43 -1.82 0.04
N LEU A 825 30.60 -1.88 -0.59
CA LEU A 825 31.23 -0.81 -1.32
C LEU A 825 31.74 -1.33 -2.67
N LEU A 826 31.58 -0.54 -3.72
CA LEU A 826 32.30 -0.75 -4.98
C LEU A 826 33.32 0.37 -5.13
N PRO A 827 34.63 0.05 -5.27
CA PRO A 827 35.65 1.06 -5.50
C PRO A 827 35.31 1.96 -6.68
N GLY A 828 35.34 3.29 -6.47
CA GLY A 828 35.03 4.29 -7.49
C GLY A 828 33.55 4.61 -7.69
N VAL A 829 32.62 3.98 -6.95
CA VAL A 829 31.18 4.24 -7.04
C VAL A 829 30.70 5.01 -5.81
N SER A 830 30.21 6.24 -6.01
CA SER A 830 29.78 7.15 -4.93
C SER A 830 28.29 7.06 -4.56
N THR A 831 27.51 6.26 -5.30
CA THR A 831 26.06 6.06 -5.07
C THR A 831 25.81 4.71 -4.38
N ALA A 832 24.96 4.68 -3.35
CA ALA A 832 24.70 3.46 -2.58
C ALA A 832 23.91 2.41 -3.36
N GLY A 833 22.90 2.80 -4.15
CA GLY A 833 22.03 1.86 -4.88
C GLY A 833 21.07 1.07 -3.99
N ARG A 834 20.25 0.20 -4.61
CA ARG A 834 19.37 -0.75 -3.92
C ARG A 834 20.14 -2.03 -3.62
N MET A 835 19.99 -2.54 -2.40
CA MET A 835 20.70 -3.74 -1.93
C MET A 835 19.75 -4.92 -1.89
N LEU A 836 20.18 -6.06 -2.45
CA LEU A 836 19.49 -7.33 -2.33
C LEU A 836 20.45 -8.39 -1.79
N THR A 837 19.92 -9.30 -1.00
CA THR A 837 20.55 -10.58 -0.71
C THR A 837 19.85 -11.66 -1.52
N VAL A 838 20.62 -12.58 -2.11
CA VAL A 838 20.10 -13.74 -2.82
C VAL A 838 20.60 -15.03 -2.17
N LEU A 839 19.70 -15.98 -1.94
CA LEU A 839 20.00 -17.32 -1.47
C LEU A 839 20.00 -18.27 -2.66
N ILE A 840 21.12 -18.98 -2.84
CA ILE A 840 21.40 -19.79 -4.02
C ILE A 840 21.67 -21.24 -3.62
N GLU A 841 20.73 -22.15 -3.87
CA GLU A 841 20.92 -23.57 -3.59
C GLU A 841 21.88 -24.23 -4.61
N GLU A 842 22.44 -25.42 -4.33
CA GLU A 842 23.35 -26.12 -5.23
C GLU A 842 22.67 -26.74 -6.48
N GLY A 843 21.37 -27.05 -6.42
CA GLY A 843 20.63 -27.63 -7.54
C GLY A 843 20.44 -26.65 -8.71
N ALA A 844 20.63 -27.12 -9.95
CA ALA A 844 20.46 -26.31 -11.16
C ALA A 844 19.00 -25.85 -11.37
N ASP A 845 18.03 -26.65 -10.94
CA ASP A 845 16.59 -26.38 -11.02
C ASP A 845 15.99 -25.80 -9.73
N SER A 846 16.83 -25.54 -8.72
CA SER A 846 16.40 -25.01 -7.43
C SER A 846 16.02 -23.52 -7.51
N PRO A 847 14.96 -23.09 -6.82
CA PRO A 847 14.56 -21.68 -6.82
C PRO A 847 15.65 -20.81 -6.16
N LEU A 848 15.88 -19.64 -6.75
CA LEU A 848 16.61 -18.57 -6.06
C LEU A 848 15.66 -17.88 -5.09
N ILE A 849 16.18 -17.33 -4.00
CA ILE A 849 15.36 -16.56 -3.06
C ILE A 849 15.99 -15.18 -2.90
N PHE A 850 15.29 -14.15 -3.36
CA PHE A 850 15.70 -12.76 -3.28
C PHE A 850 15.02 -12.05 -2.11
N LEU A 851 15.84 -11.32 -1.36
CA LEU A 851 15.47 -10.49 -0.22
C LEU A 851 15.97 -9.06 -0.44
N GLU A 852 15.08 -8.07 -0.39
CA GLU A 852 15.50 -6.67 -0.37
C GLU A 852 16.03 -6.28 1.00
N CYS A 853 17.17 -5.59 1.02
CA CYS A 853 17.84 -5.12 2.23
C CYS A 853 17.71 -3.60 2.35
N GLU A 854 17.43 -3.12 3.55
CA GLU A 854 17.43 -1.70 3.87
C GLU A 854 18.86 -1.16 3.91
N ARG A 855 19.08 0.05 3.37
CA ARG A 855 20.37 0.73 3.38
C ARG A 855 20.59 1.48 4.69
N GLU A 856 21.71 1.22 5.36
CA GLU A 856 22.09 1.87 6.63
C GLU A 856 23.21 2.91 6.44
N ILE A 857 23.23 3.94 7.28
CA ILE A 857 24.32 4.93 7.33
C ILE A 857 25.50 4.35 8.12
N ARG A 858 26.69 4.37 7.53
CA ARG A 858 27.94 3.87 8.14
C ARG A 858 29.04 4.92 8.04
N GLY A 859 29.13 5.78 9.06
CA GLY A 859 30.11 6.88 9.11
C GLY A 859 31.55 6.40 9.24
N ASP A 860 31.76 5.29 9.93
CA ASP A 860 33.04 4.59 10.07
C ASP A 860 33.64 4.16 8.72
N ILE A 861 32.79 3.68 7.79
CA ILE A 861 33.22 3.26 6.46
C ILE A 861 33.60 4.47 5.58
N VAL A 862 32.95 5.62 5.77
CA VAL A 862 33.29 6.87 5.07
C VAL A 862 34.66 7.40 5.50
N GLU A 863 35.05 7.21 6.76
CA GLU A 863 36.38 7.55 7.26
C GLU A 863 37.45 6.59 6.74
N MET A 864 37.14 5.30 6.64
CA MET A 864 38.08 4.28 6.15
C MET A 864 38.29 4.33 4.63
N PHE A 865 37.24 4.61 3.86
CA PHE A 865 37.26 4.61 2.39
C PHE A 865 36.78 5.95 1.84
N ASN A 866 37.74 6.82 1.52
CA ASN A 866 37.47 8.16 1.01
C ASN A 866 36.69 8.11 -0.33
N GLY A 867 35.54 8.78 -0.40
CA GLY A 867 34.65 8.78 -1.58
C GLY A 867 33.57 7.69 -1.57
N SER A 868 33.47 6.89 -0.50
CA SER A 868 32.38 5.91 -0.34
C SER A 868 31.01 6.58 -0.10
N PRO A 869 29.90 5.91 -0.48
CA PRO A 869 28.56 6.41 -0.19
C PRO A 869 28.30 6.46 1.32
N ARG A 870 27.64 7.51 1.83
CA ARG A 870 27.25 7.62 3.26
C ARG A 870 26.39 6.46 3.76
N ARG A 871 25.62 5.84 2.86
CA ARG A 871 24.77 4.67 3.12
C ARG A 871 25.40 3.39 2.58
N SER A 872 26.63 3.09 2.99
CA SER A 872 27.34 1.87 2.60
C SER A 872 26.90 0.63 3.39
N GLY A 873 26.18 0.79 4.49
CA GLY A 873 25.62 -0.31 5.28
C GLY A 873 24.36 -0.91 4.66
N PHE A 874 24.00 -2.12 5.06
CA PHE A 874 22.74 -2.76 4.75
C PHE A 874 22.28 -3.73 5.86
N SER A 875 20.97 -3.91 6.00
CA SER A 875 20.35 -4.96 6.82
C SER A 875 19.14 -5.55 6.10
N GLY A 876 18.99 -6.88 6.13
CA GLY A 876 17.84 -7.60 5.58
C GLY A 876 17.36 -8.65 6.56
N LYS A 877 16.03 -8.81 6.67
CA LYS A 877 15.42 -9.82 7.54
C LYS A 877 14.18 -10.44 6.90
N THR A 878 14.06 -11.76 6.96
CA THR A 878 12.90 -12.49 6.40
C THR A 878 12.74 -13.89 7.01
N ALA A 879 11.53 -14.44 6.97
CA ALA A 879 11.26 -15.80 7.43
C ALA A 879 11.25 -16.78 6.24
N LEU A 880 12.13 -17.78 6.25
CA LEU A 880 12.21 -18.82 5.21
C LEU A 880 11.26 -19.98 5.57
N ARG A 881 10.01 -19.92 5.11
CA ARG A 881 8.96 -20.89 5.49
C ARG A 881 8.49 -21.78 4.35
N GLY A 882 8.57 -23.09 4.59
CA GLY A 882 8.01 -24.15 3.74
C GLY A 882 9.08 -24.98 3.03
N LYS A 883 8.68 -26.15 2.52
CA LYS A 883 9.59 -27.12 1.87
C LYS A 883 10.42 -26.59 0.69
N TRP A 884 9.97 -25.52 0.05
CA TRP A 884 10.60 -24.94 -1.15
C TRP A 884 11.83 -24.06 -0.83
N CYS A 885 12.02 -23.70 0.45
CA CYS A 885 13.20 -23.00 0.95
C CYS A 885 14.01 -23.86 1.94
N GLU A 886 13.78 -25.18 1.97
CA GLU A 886 14.64 -26.14 2.66
C GLU A 886 15.84 -26.47 1.75
N GLY A 887 17.02 -26.65 2.34
CA GLY A 887 18.25 -26.95 1.61
C GLY A 887 19.42 -26.07 2.03
N ARG A 888 20.56 -26.25 1.38
CA ARG A 888 21.78 -25.50 1.65
C ARG A 888 21.96 -24.39 0.63
N PHE A 889 21.95 -23.15 1.10
CA PHE A 889 22.02 -21.95 0.27
C PHE A 889 23.34 -21.21 0.46
N ARG A 890 23.97 -20.83 -0.66
CA ARG A 890 25.04 -19.84 -0.69
C ARG A 890 24.44 -18.44 -0.67
N VAL A 891 25.09 -17.50 0.02
CA VAL A 891 24.59 -16.14 0.17
C VAL A 891 25.32 -15.21 -0.81
N GLY A 892 24.57 -14.63 -1.74
CA GLY A 892 25.02 -13.61 -2.68
C GLY A 892 24.45 -12.24 -2.34
N LEU A 893 25.20 -11.21 -2.71
CA LEU A 893 24.86 -9.81 -2.54
C LEU A 893 24.76 -9.15 -3.92
N ILE A 894 23.69 -8.39 -4.15
CA ILE A 894 23.47 -7.64 -5.38
C ILE A 894 23.25 -6.17 -5.04
N ASN A 895 24.04 -5.30 -5.64
CA ASN A 895 23.81 -3.86 -5.57
C ASN A 895 23.39 -3.33 -6.95
N VAL A 896 22.22 -2.71 -7.02
CA VAL A 896 21.67 -2.14 -8.27
C VAL A 896 21.70 -0.62 -8.22
N ILE A 897 22.38 -0.01 -9.18
CA ILE A 897 22.51 1.44 -9.34
C ILE A 897 22.10 1.80 -10.76
N ASN A 898 21.04 2.61 -10.90
CA ASN A 898 20.55 3.09 -12.20
C ASN A 898 20.35 1.99 -13.27
N GLY A 899 19.90 0.80 -12.85
CA GLY A 899 19.67 -0.35 -13.72
C GLY A 899 20.92 -1.14 -14.10
N GLN A 900 22.09 -0.81 -13.55
CA GLN A 900 23.30 -1.64 -13.63
C GLN A 900 23.55 -2.32 -12.29
N ALA A 901 23.93 -3.59 -12.29
CA ALA A 901 24.11 -4.36 -11.07
C ALA A 901 25.56 -4.85 -10.90
N ALA A 902 25.96 -4.98 -9.63
CA ALA A 902 27.16 -5.67 -9.22
C ALA A 902 26.77 -6.88 -8.37
N PHE A 903 27.40 -8.03 -8.62
CA PHE A 903 27.19 -9.25 -7.87
C PHE A 903 28.44 -9.63 -7.07
N GLN A 904 28.22 -10.00 -5.81
CA GLN A 904 29.25 -10.46 -4.88
C GLN A 904 28.75 -11.70 -4.16
N LEU A 905 29.28 -12.87 -4.50
CA LEU A 905 29.04 -14.09 -3.73
C LEU A 905 29.93 -14.06 -2.48
N THR A 906 29.33 -14.22 -1.32
CA THR A 906 30.04 -14.19 -0.03
C THR A 906 30.66 -15.56 0.27
N SER A 907 31.49 -15.64 1.31
CA SER A 907 31.95 -16.92 1.86
C SER A 907 30.89 -17.61 2.72
N ILE A 908 29.71 -17.03 2.89
CA ILE A 908 28.69 -17.52 3.82
C ILE A 908 27.72 -18.43 3.10
N GLN A 909 27.41 -19.55 3.76
CA GLN A 909 26.35 -20.46 3.39
C GLN A 909 25.46 -20.69 4.60
N ILE A 910 24.18 -20.90 4.34
CA ILE A 910 23.19 -21.25 5.35
C ILE A 910 22.56 -22.59 4.98
N GLU A 911 22.21 -23.38 5.97
CA GLU A 911 21.43 -24.60 5.80
C GLU A 911 20.06 -24.39 6.44
N VAL A 912 18.99 -24.66 5.69
CA VAL A 912 17.61 -24.46 6.11
C VAL A 912 16.90 -25.80 6.15
N GLU A 913 16.42 -26.21 7.32
CA GLU A 913 15.68 -27.45 7.50
C GLU A 913 14.44 -27.19 8.38
N GLY A 914 13.28 -27.68 7.97
CA GLY A 914 12.04 -27.55 8.75
C GLY A 914 11.53 -26.11 8.92
N GLY A 915 11.97 -25.17 8.08
CA GLY A 915 11.64 -23.73 8.18
C GLY A 915 12.58 -22.90 9.05
N LYS A 916 13.67 -23.51 9.55
CA LYS A 916 14.67 -22.88 10.40
C LYS A 916 16.04 -22.91 9.71
N ILE A 917 16.85 -21.86 9.87
CA ILE A 917 18.26 -21.91 9.50
C ILE A 917 18.98 -22.73 10.57
N ASP A 918 19.46 -23.94 10.26
CA ASP A 918 20.06 -24.87 11.24
C ASP A 918 21.58 -24.72 11.34
N ALA A 919 22.25 -24.39 10.23
CA ALA A 919 23.70 -24.19 10.20
C ALA A 919 24.11 -22.95 9.40
N ILE A 920 25.23 -22.32 9.80
CA ILE A 920 25.96 -21.35 8.98
C ILE A 920 27.35 -21.92 8.73
N HIS A 921 27.75 -21.97 7.47
CA HIS A 921 29.09 -22.41 7.07
C HIS A 921 29.86 -21.26 6.44
N ARG A 922 31.17 -21.21 6.68
CA ARG A 922 32.09 -20.36 5.92
C ARG A 922 32.94 -21.20 4.99
N SER A 923 32.77 -20.98 3.70
CA SER A 923 33.61 -21.56 2.65
C SER A 923 33.79 -20.55 1.54
N ALA A 924 35.04 -20.21 1.24
CA ALA A 924 35.34 -19.32 0.13
C ALA A 924 34.94 -20.02 -1.20
N PRO A 925 34.09 -19.40 -2.02
CA PRO A 925 33.66 -20.02 -3.27
C PRO A 925 34.82 -20.07 -4.28
N SER A 926 34.90 -21.14 -5.07
CA SER A 926 35.83 -21.18 -6.22
C SER A 926 35.34 -20.27 -7.35
N ASN A 927 36.25 -19.88 -8.25
CA ASN A 927 35.90 -19.06 -9.41
C ASN A 927 34.78 -19.71 -10.26
N ASP A 928 34.80 -21.03 -10.41
CA ASP A 928 33.78 -21.75 -11.18
C ASP A 928 32.38 -21.63 -10.54
N VAL A 929 32.30 -21.71 -9.20
CA VAL A 929 31.04 -21.55 -8.46
C VAL A 929 30.51 -20.13 -8.57
N ILE A 930 31.40 -19.13 -8.43
CA ILE A 930 31.04 -17.71 -8.55
C ILE A 930 30.40 -17.43 -9.91
N ILE A 931 31.02 -17.91 -10.98
CA ILE A 931 30.51 -17.69 -12.35
C ILE A 931 29.21 -18.45 -12.57
N SER A 932 29.10 -19.69 -12.08
CA SER A 932 27.87 -20.49 -12.17
C SER A 932 26.68 -19.80 -11.46
N ASP A 933 26.88 -19.36 -10.22
CA ASP A 933 25.85 -18.70 -9.41
C ASP A 933 25.49 -17.32 -9.98
N PHE A 934 26.48 -16.56 -10.45
CA PHE A 934 26.25 -15.29 -11.15
C PHE A 934 25.34 -15.49 -12.36
N ASN A 935 25.63 -16.49 -13.20
CA ASN A 935 24.81 -16.78 -14.36
C ASN A 935 23.38 -17.14 -13.92
N ARG A 936 23.18 -17.96 -12.88
CA ARG A 936 21.82 -18.26 -12.41
C ARG A 936 21.06 -17.00 -11.97
N VAL A 937 21.73 -16.13 -11.22
CA VAL A 937 21.15 -14.86 -10.74
C VAL A 937 20.82 -13.91 -11.90
N SER A 938 21.73 -13.75 -12.86
CA SER A 938 21.55 -12.82 -13.99
C SER A 938 20.43 -13.23 -14.94
N HIS A 939 20.02 -14.50 -14.93
CA HIS A 939 18.94 -15.04 -15.77
C HIS A 939 17.61 -15.23 -15.04
N SER A 940 17.51 -14.82 -13.77
CA SER A 940 16.30 -14.93 -12.95
C SER A 940 15.41 -13.69 -13.07
N ASP A 941 15.23 -13.17 -14.27
CA ASP A 941 14.54 -11.90 -14.58
C ASP A 941 13.14 -12.10 -15.18
N GLY A 942 12.58 -13.31 -15.05
CA GLY A 942 11.28 -13.68 -15.58
C GLY A 942 11.22 -13.83 -17.11
N LEU A 943 12.34 -13.65 -17.83
CA LEU A 943 12.40 -13.79 -19.28
C LEU A 943 12.54 -15.26 -19.70
N LEU A 944 11.57 -15.76 -20.46
CA LEU A 944 11.63 -17.10 -21.05
C LEU A 944 12.68 -17.14 -22.17
N ARG A 945 13.74 -17.93 -21.99
CA ARG A 945 14.86 -18.07 -22.94
C ARG A 945 14.77 -19.35 -23.73
N GLY A 946 15.30 -19.34 -24.96
CA GLY A 946 15.40 -20.53 -25.80
C GLY A 946 14.08 -21.06 -26.37
N ILE A 947 12.94 -20.41 -26.14
CA ILE A 947 11.64 -20.78 -26.73
C ILE A 947 11.10 -19.65 -27.63
N LYS A 948 10.08 -19.93 -28.44
CA LYS A 948 9.45 -18.93 -29.30
C LYS A 948 8.67 -17.90 -28.49
N LEU A 949 9.04 -16.63 -28.65
CA LEU A 949 8.40 -15.48 -28.01
C LEU A 949 7.41 -14.77 -28.94
N ALA A 950 6.31 -14.28 -28.38
CA ALA A 950 5.30 -13.54 -29.13
C ALA A 950 5.75 -12.13 -29.52
N GLY A 951 6.65 -11.53 -28.73
CA GLY A 951 7.21 -10.19 -28.90
C GLY A 951 8.38 -9.97 -27.94
N PHE A 952 8.91 -8.74 -27.90
CA PHE A 952 9.93 -8.33 -26.93
C PHE A 952 9.34 -8.20 -25.52
N GLN A 953 10.19 -8.24 -24.49
CA GLN A 953 9.73 -8.09 -23.09
C GLN A 953 9.25 -6.67 -22.77
N LYS A 954 9.68 -5.68 -23.55
CA LYS A 954 9.36 -4.26 -23.38
C LYS A 954 8.72 -3.72 -24.66
N ASN A 955 7.65 -2.95 -24.52
CA ASN A 955 6.94 -2.32 -25.63
C ASN A 955 7.61 -0.98 -26.00
N GLU A 956 7.37 -0.51 -27.23
CA GLU A 956 7.84 0.79 -27.77
C GLU A 956 9.38 0.93 -27.83
N LEU A 957 10.04 0.04 -28.58
CA LEU A 957 11.49 0.14 -28.80
C LEU A 957 11.85 1.07 -29.97
N HIS A 958 12.95 1.81 -29.83
CA HIS A 958 13.46 2.74 -30.84
C HIS A 958 14.77 2.23 -31.48
N PRO A 959 14.96 2.39 -32.81
CA PRO A 959 16.21 1.98 -33.44
C PRO A 959 17.39 2.84 -32.96
N TYR A 960 18.52 2.20 -32.67
CA TYR A 960 19.73 2.87 -32.23
C TYR A 960 20.43 3.60 -33.39
N GLY A 961 20.25 4.91 -33.47
CA GLY A 961 20.69 5.73 -34.61
C GLY A 961 22.18 6.15 -34.63
N SER A 962 22.94 5.88 -33.57
CA SER A 962 24.32 6.39 -33.40
C SER A 962 25.45 5.36 -33.61
N GLY A 963 25.15 4.14 -34.07
CA GLY A 963 26.18 3.12 -34.36
C GLY A 963 25.62 1.78 -34.84
N MET A 964 26.51 0.84 -35.20
CA MET A 964 26.15 -0.53 -35.61
C MET A 964 26.26 -1.51 -34.43
N LEU A 965 25.51 -2.62 -34.50
CA LEU A 965 25.64 -3.75 -33.58
C LEU A 965 26.94 -4.52 -33.88
N GLU A 966 27.95 -4.31 -33.03
CA GLU A 966 29.18 -5.10 -33.07
C GLU A 966 28.86 -6.51 -32.58
N ASN A 967 29.31 -7.52 -33.31
CA ASN A 967 29.00 -8.90 -33.00
C ASN A 967 30.00 -9.90 -33.59
N PHE A 968 30.02 -11.08 -33.01
CA PHE A 968 30.70 -12.26 -33.52
C PHE A 968 29.98 -13.51 -33.01
N ILE A 969 29.86 -14.53 -33.85
CA ILE A 969 29.25 -15.83 -33.50
C ILE A 969 30.37 -16.86 -33.38
N ASP A 970 30.59 -17.35 -32.16
CA ASP A 970 31.57 -18.38 -31.83
C ASP A 970 31.08 -19.77 -32.26
N GLU A 971 29.77 -20.01 -32.16
CA GLU A 971 29.18 -21.32 -32.40
C GLU A 971 27.75 -21.20 -32.96
N PHE A 972 27.44 -22.03 -33.95
CA PHE A 972 26.10 -22.19 -34.53
C PHE A 972 25.94 -23.61 -35.05
N THR A 973 24.92 -24.34 -34.56
CA THR A 973 24.70 -25.76 -34.87
C THR A 973 24.78 -26.06 -36.37
N GLY A 974 25.59 -27.05 -36.75
CA GLY A 974 25.79 -27.52 -38.12
C GLY A 974 26.64 -26.63 -39.02
N VAL A 975 27.10 -25.45 -38.57
CA VAL A 975 27.83 -24.50 -39.43
C VAL A 975 29.12 -23.97 -38.81
N ILE A 976 29.10 -23.56 -37.54
CA ILE A 976 30.22 -22.88 -36.85
C ILE A 976 30.48 -23.59 -35.51
N GLY A 977 31.72 -23.99 -35.23
CA GLY A 977 32.14 -24.60 -33.97
C GLY A 977 33.36 -25.52 -34.12
N GLU A 978 34.08 -25.80 -33.04
CA GLU A 978 35.23 -26.72 -33.02
C GLU A 978 35.06 -27.78 -31.91
N PRO A 979 34.58 -29.01 -32.21
CA PRO A 979 34.05 -29.48 -33.50
C PRO A 979 32.65 -28.93 -33.80
N VAL A 980 32.26 -28.90 -35.08
CA VAL A 980 30.91 -28.48 -35.50
C VAL A 980 29.88 -29.50 -34.99
N GLN A 981 28.88 -29.04 -34.23
CA GLN A 981 27.80 -29.88 -33.73
C GLN A 981 26.91 -30.40 -34.88
N GLU A 982 26.58 -31.70 -34.87
CA GLU A 982 25.65 -32.30 -35.83
C GLU A 982 24.20 -31.86 -35.58
N ILE A 983 23.37 -31.90 -36.64
CA ILE A 983 21.96 -31.53 -36.57
C ILE A 983 21.15 -32.75 -36.11
N GLU A 984 20.53 -32.65 -34.94
CA GLU A 984 19.57 -33.65 -34.47
C GLU A 984 18.15 -33.31 -34.96
N PRO A 985 17.44 -34.23 -35.63
CA PRO A 985 16.01 -34.06 -35.91
C PRO A 985 15.25 -33.91 -34.59
N PHE A 986 14.38 -32.91 -34.49
CA PHE A 986 13.71 -32.47 -33.24
C PHE A 986 14.62 -31.82 -32.17
N GLY A 987 15.90 -31.61 -32.48
CA GLY A 987 16.85 -30.94 -31.60
C GLY A 987 16.64 -29.41 -31.53
N SER A 988 17.53 -28.76 -30.77
CA SER A 988 17.59 -27.30 -30.64
C SER A 988 18.71 -26.72 -31.51
N ILE A 989 18.57 -25.47 -31.94
CA ILE A 989 19.68 -24.71 -32.54
C ILE A 989 20.47 -24.09 -31.39
N PHE A 990 21.73 -24.46 -31.26
CA PHE A 990 22.67 -23.80 -30.36
C PHE A 990 23.33 -22.64 -31.08
N VAL A 991 23.36 -21.48 -30.42
CA VAL A 991 24.06 -20.28 -30.90
C VAL A 991 24.79 -19.63 -29.74
N ARG A 992 26.06 -19.28 -29.94
CA ARG A 992 26.90 -18.61 -28.94
C ARG A 992 27.78 -17.56 -29.62
N GLY A 993 27.99 -16.45 -28.95
CA GLY A 993 28.77 -15.35 -29.49
C GLY A 993 28.96 -14.21 -28.51
N TRP A 994 29.31 -13.05 -29.04
CA TRP A 994 29.24 -11.77 -28.34
C TRP A 994 28.59 -10.71 -29.23
N ALA A 995 27.84 -9.79 -28.63
CA ALA A 995 27.22 -8.68 -29.33
C ALA A 995 26.90 -7.51 -28.38
N PHE A 996 27.20 -6.28 -28.80
CA PHE A 996 26.91 -5.06 -28.04
C PHE A 996 26.77 -3.82 -28.95
N LEU A 997 26.07 -2.80 -28.44
CA LEU A 997 25.93 -1.51 -29.14
C LEU A 997 27.06 -0.57 -28.69
N LYS A 998 27.87 -0.10 -29.64
CA LYS A 998 28.95 0.86 -29.38
C LYS A 998 28.41 2.11 -28.69
N SER A 999 29.21 2.67 -27.77
CA SER A 999 28.91 3.91 -27.02
C SER A 999 27.76 3.87 -26.01
N LEU A 1000 27.04 2.76 -25.82
CA LEU A 1000 26.01 2.65 -24.77
C LEU A 1000 26.53 2.15 -23.43
N SER A 1001 27.72 1.53 -23.39
CA SER A 1001 28.36 1.00 -22.16
C SER A 1001 27.47 0.08 -21.31
N ARG A 1002 26.48 -0.58 -21.94
CA ARG A 1002 25.52 -1.51 -21.32
C ARG A 1002 25.36 -2.72 -22.20
N ALA A 1003 25.32 -3.92 -21.62
CA ALA A 1003 25.09 -5.14 -22.38
C ALA A 1003 23.71 -5.15 -23.04
N GLY A 1004 22.64 -4.93 -22.27
CA GLY A 1004 21.27 -5.14 -22.73
C GLY A 1004 20.93 -6.63 -22.85
N GLN A 1005 19.87 -6.96 -23.58
CA GLN A 1005 19.39 -8.33 -23.81
C GLN A 1005 19.50 -8.70 -25.29
N ILE A 1006 20.12 -9.85 -25.61
CA ILE A 1006 20.13 -10.39 -26.98
C ILE A 1006 18.88 -11.21 -27.22
N TYR A 1007 18.30 -10.99 -28.39
CA TYR A 1007 17.34 -11.87 -29.02
C TYR A 1007 17.92 -12.37 -30.33
N VAL A 1008 17.62 -13.64 -30.64
CA VAL A 1008 17.83 -14.21 -31.96
C VAL A 1008 16.51 -14.18 -32.71
N GLY A 1009 16.48 -13.43 -33.80
CA GLY A 1009 15.36 -13.40 -34.73
C GLY A 1009 15.54 -14.43 -35.83
N LEU A 1010 14.52 -15.23 -36.07
CA LEU A 1010 14.41 -16.09 -37.25
C LEU A 1010 13.39 -15.48 -38.20
N ILE A 1011 13.87 -14.99 -39.35
CA ILE A 1011 13.10 -14.23 -40.34
C ILE A 1011 12.82 -15.12 -41.54
N GLN A 1012 11.55 -15.35 -41.86
CA GLN A 1012 11.18 -16.24 -42.97
C GLN A 1012 11.48 -15.56 -44.34
N THR A 1013 12.13 -16.29 -45.25
CA THR A 1013 12.68 -15.72 -46.51
C THR A 1013 11.63 -15.31 -47.55
N GLU A 1014 10.42 -15.87 -47.50
CA GLU A 1014 9.31 -15.70 -48.46
C GLU A 1014 8.03 -15.06 -47.87
N ARG A 1015 7.84 -15.08 -46.54
CA ARG A 1015 6.64 -14.65 -45.80
C ARG A 1015 7.00 -13.62 -44.74
N ASP A 1016 6.12 -12.67 -44.48
CA ASP A 1016 6.33 -11.60 -43.48
C ASP A 1016 6.15 -12.16 -42.06
N GLU A 1017 7.11 -12.99 -41.63
CA GLU A 1017 7.09 -13.72 -40.37
C GLU A 1017 8.46 -13.62 -39.68
N VAL A 1018 8.43 -13.19 -38.42
CA VAL A 1018 9.60 -13.09 -37.54
C VAL A 1018 9.30 -13.84 -36.25
N THR A 1019 10.15 -14.80 -35.92
CA THR A 1019 10.11 -15.52 -34.64
C THR A 1019 11.28 -15.08 -33.78
N LEU A 1020 11.03 -14.73 -32.52
CA LEU A 1020 12.05 -14.26 -31.59
C LEU A 1020 12.36 -15.32 -30.53
N PHE A 1021 13.63 -15.41 -30.16
CA PHE A 1021 14.09 -16.20 -29.02
C PHE A 1021 15.02 -15.33 -28.16
N ALA A 1022 14.75 -15.22 -26.86
CA ALA A 1022 15.70 -14.62 -25.94
C ALA A 1022 16.86 -15.58 -25.65
N THR A 1023 18.05 -15.02 -25.44
CA THR A 1023 19.27 -15.76 -25.11
C THR A 1023 19.80 -15.42 -23.73
N ASP A 1024 20.67 -16.27 -23.21
CA ASP A 1024 21.45 -16.00 -22.00
C ASP A 1024 22.54 -14.96 -22.31
N ARG A 1025 22.84 -14.10 -21.34
CA ARG A 1025 23.97 -13.18 -21.35
C ARG A 1025 25.12 -13.78 -20.56
N ILE A 1026 26.33 -13.75 -21.11
CA ILE A 1026 27.52 -14.31 -20.46
C ILE A 1026 28.66 -13.30 -20.42
N ALA A 1027 29.47 -13.35 -19.36
CA ALA A 1027 30.64 -12.50 -19.23
C ALA A 1027 31.72 -12.87 -20.26
N ARG A 1028 32.32 -11.86 -20.92
CA ARG A 1028 33.37 -12.01 -21.95
C ARG A 1028 34.45 -10.95 -21.80
N GLN A 1029 35.35 -11.16 -20.83
CA GLN A 1029 36.45 -10.24 -20.55
C GLN A 1029 37.46 -10.11 -21.70
N ASP A 1030 37.61 -11.16 -22.51
CA ASP A 1030 38.45 -11.17 -23.70
C ASP A 1030 38.01 -10.14 -24.76
N VAL A 1031 36.70 -9.88 -24.85
CA VAL A 1031 36.14 -8.87 -25.78
C VAL A 1031 36.54 -7.46 -25.36
N ALA A 1032 36.55 -7.17 -24.06
CA ALA A 1032 36.99 -5.88 -23.52
C ALA A 1032 38.47 -5.57 -23.80
N GLY A 1033 39.30 -6.61 -24.00
CA GLY A 1033 40.70 -6.46 -24.40
C GLY A 1033 40.89 -5.93 -25.83
N VAL A 1034 39.91 -6.17 -26.71
CA VAL A 1034 39.92 -5.72 -28.12
C VAL A 1034 39.06 -4.47 -28.31
N HIS A 1035 37.89 -4.42 -27.65
CA HIS A 1035 36.93 -3.33 -27.69
C HIS A 1035 36.83 -2.68 -26.32
N ARG A 1036 37.50 -1.53 -26.13
CA ARG A 1036 37.59 -0.86 -24.81
C ARG A 1036 36.24 -0.41 -24.24
N ASP A 1037 35.22 -0.25 -25.07
CA ASP A 1037 33.86 0.15 -24.68
C ASP A 1037 32.89 -1.03 -24.53
N ALA A 1038 33.37 -2.27 -24.67
CA ALA A 1038 32.52 -3.45 -24.54
C ALA A 1038 32.08 -3.66 -23.07
N PRO A 1039 30.78 -3.88 -22.82
CA PRO A 1039 30.28 -4.22 -21.49
C PRO A 1039 30.76 -5.61 -21.05
N LEU A 1040 30.82 -5.86 -19.74
CA LEU A 1040 31.32 -7.12 -19.18
C LEU A 1040 30.52 -8.33 -19.71
N CYS A 1041 29.20 -8.21 -19.78
CA CYS A 1041 28.28 -9.23 -20.29
C CYS A 1041 27.99 -9.09 -21.80
N ALA A 1042 28.99 -8.71 -22.60
CA ALA A 1042 28.84 -8.63 -24.05
C ALA A 1042 28.56 -10.00 -24.72
N GLY A 1043 28.86 -11.11 -24.05
CA GLY A 1043 28.60 -12.45 -24.57
C GLY A 1043 27.12 -12.83 -24.55
N PHE A 1044 26.73 -13.76 -25.42
CA PHE A 1044 25.42 -14.41 -25.37
C PHE A 1044 25.49 -15.90 -25.73
N SER A 1045 24.53 -16.69 -25.25
CA SER A 1045 24.34 -18.10 -25.63
C SER A 1045 22.86 -18.46 -25.63
N GLY A 1046 22.41 -19.26 -26.58
CA GLY A 1046 21.01 -19.68 -26.65
C GLY A 1046 20.85 -21.08 -27.22
N LYS A 1047 20.05 -21.89 -26.54
CA LYS A 1047 19.55 -23.18 -27.06
C LYS A 1047 18.11 -22.99 -27.54
N LEU A 1048 17.96 -22.67 -28.82
CA LEU A 1048 16.69 -22.31 -29.44
C LEU A 1048 15.89 -23.57 -29.74
N SER A 1049 14.68 -23.67 -29.21
CA SER A 1049 13.78 -24.82 -29.32
C SER A 1049 12.56 -24.44 -30.19
N PRO A 1050 12.61 -24.68 -31.51
CA PRO A 1050 11.57 -24.23 -32.46
C PRO A 1050 10.19 -24.85 -32.21
N MET A 1051 10.15 -25.98 -31.51
CA MET A 1051 8.94 -26.71 -31.15
C MET A 1051 8.26 -26.19 -29.88
N GLN A 1052 8.90 -25.31 -29.10
CA GLN A 1052 8.41 -24.81 -27.81
C GLN A 1052 8.07 -23.30 -27.87
N GLY A 1053 7.11 -22.86 -27.05
CA GLY A 1053 6.57 -21.49 -27.09
C GLY A 1053 5.21 -21.41 -27.79
N TYR A 1054 4.87 -20.27 -28.39
CA TYR A 1054 3.54 -20.08 -29.02
C TYR A 1054 3.28 -21.07 -30.18
N ALA A 1055 1.99 -21.39 -30.40
CA ALA A 1055 1.54 -22.63 -31.05
C ALA A 1055 1.79 -22.78 -32.56
N ARG A 1056 2.43 -21.82 -33.24
CA ARG A 1056 2.61 -21.87 -34.70
C ARG A 1056 3.86 -22.67 -35.07
N PRO A 1057 3.77 -23.75 -35.88
CA PRO A 1057 4.94 -24.48 -36.36
C PRO A 1057 5.76 -23.62 -37.33
N MET A 1058 7.08 -23.80 -37.32
CA MET A 1058 7.99 -23.12 -38.24
C MET A 1058 8.19 -24.00 -39.49
N ASP A 1059 7.91 -23.43 -40.66
CA ASP A 1059 8.04 -24.11 -41.97
C ASP A 1059 8.80 -23.25 -42.99
N GLY A 1060 9.73 -23.85 -43.73
CA GLY A 1060 10.54 -23.20 -44.77
C GLY A 1060 11.90 -22.71 -44.28
N VAL A 1061 12.54 -21.84 -45.06
CA VAL A 1061 13.89 -21.30 -44.77
C VAL A 1061 13.75 -20.02 -43.94
N TYR A 1062 14.52 -19.95 -42.86
CA TYR A 1062 14.59 -18.78 -41.97
C TYR A 1062 16.03 -18.28 -41.90
N ARG A 1063 16.19 -16.97 -41.97
CA ARG A 1063 17.45 -16.28 -41.78
C ARG A 1063 17.63 -15.85 -40.33
N VAL A 1064 18.86 -15.99 -39.83
CA VAL A 1064 19.20 -15.66 -38.45
C VAL A 1064 19.61 -14.19 -38.36
N ALA A 1065 19.02 -13.47 -37.43
CA ALA A 1065 19.38 -12.11 -37.06
C ALA A 1065 19.66 -12.00 -35.56
N LEU A 1066 20.64 -11.18 -35.18
CA LEU A 1066 20.90 -10.78 -33.81
C LEU A 1066 20.23 -9.44 -33.54
N ILE A 1067 19.51 -9.34 -32.43
CA ILE A 1067 18.88 -8.11 -31.98
C ILE A 1067 19.36 -7.84 -30.56
N ASN A 1068 20.00 -6.71 -30.32
CA ASN A 1068 20.34 -6.28 -28.96
C ASN A 1068 19.42 -5.16 -28.52
N VAL A 1069 18.68 -5.38 -27.43
CA VAL A 1069 17.81 -4.39 -26.80
C VAL A 1069 18.48 -3.84 -25.55
N THR A 1070 18.73 -2.54 -25.50
CA THR A 1070 19.37 -1.85 -24.38
C THR A 1070 18.53 -0.66 -23.96
N GLY A 1071 17.84 -0.75 -22.82
CA GLY A 1071 16.94 0.31 -22.36
C GLY A 1071 15.67 0.40 -23.21
N ASP A 1072 15.47 1.49 -23.91
CA ASP A 1072 14.40 1.76 -24.88
C ASP A 1072 14.89 1.70 -26.33
N VAL A 1073 16.18 1.43 -26.56
CA VAL A 1073 16.74 1.32 -27.91
C VAL A 1073 17.11 -0.11 -28.29
N PHE A 1074 17.11 -0.41 -29.58
CA PHE A 1074 17.60 -1.69 -30.11
C PHE A 1074 18.47 -1.50 -31.35
N GLY A 1075 19.38 -2.44 -31.58
CA GLY A 1075 20.10 -2.55 -32.84
C GLY A 1075 20.12 -3.99 -33.35
N THR A 1076 20.23 -4.14 -34.66
CA THR A 1076 20.06 -5.42 -35.35
C THR A 1076 21.27 -5.75 -36.23
N HIS A 1077 21.56 -7.03 -36.39
CA HIS A 1077 22.54 -7.53 -37.36
C HIS A 1077 21.98 -8.78 -38.04
N ILE A 1078 21.78 -8.73 -39.36
CA ILE A 1078 21.31 -9.86 -40.16
C ILE A 1078 22.52 -10.66 -40.61
N THR A 1079 22.51 -11.97 -40.36
CA THR A 1079 23.65 -12.85 -40.65
C THR A 1079 23.50 -13.55 -42.01
N ASP A 1080 24.58 -14.19 -42.47
CA ASP A 1080 24.55 -15.13 -43.59
C ASP A 1080 24.02 -16.52 -43.20
N LEU A 1081 23.68 -16.74 -41.92
CA LEU A 1081 23.23 -18.03 -41.41
C LEU A 1081 21.73 -18.25 -41.69
N VAL A 1082 21.40 -19.47 -42.12
CA VAL A 1082 20.03 -19.91 -42.38
C VAL A 1082 19.74 -21.25 -41.72
N ALA A 1083 18.48 -21.46 -41.34
CA ALA A 1083 17.95 -22.71 -40.83
C ALA A 1083 16.65 -23.06 -41.57
N THR A 1084 16.55 -24.30 -42.04
CA THR A 1084 15.37 -24.82 -42.75
C THR A 1084 14.55 -25.69 -41.82
N PHE A 1085 13.23 -25.44 -41.75
CA PHE A 1085 12.31 -26.19 -40.91
C PHE A 1085 11.18 -26.86 -41.70
N ASP A 1086 10.71 -28.01 -41.21
CA ASP A 1086 9.53 -28.73 -41.68
C ASP A 1086 8.70 -29.22 -40.47
N GLY A 1087 7.50 -28.69 -40.29
CA GLY A 1087 6.64 -28.93 -39.15
C GLY A 1087 7.29 -28.57 -37.81
N GLY A 1088 8.16 -27.54 -37.80
CA GLY A 1088 9.00 -27.14 -36.67
C GLY A 1088 10.25 -27.99 -36.43
N ARG A 1089 10.51 -29.02 -37.24
CA ARG A 1089 11.72 -29.86 -37.16
C ARG A 1089 12.85 -29.23 -37.97
N ILE A 1090 14.07 -29.24 -37.42
CA ILE A 1090 15.26 -28.75 -38.12
C ILE A 1090 15.63 -29.75 -39.24
N VAL A 1091 15.61 -29.28 -40.48
CA VAL A 1091 15.98 -30.07 -41.67
C VAL A 1091 17.46 -29.87 -42.02
N SER A 1092 17.92 -28.63 -42.04
CA SER A 1092 19.31 -28.26 -42.33
C SER A 1092 19.64 -26.88 -41.76
N THR A 1093 20.92 -26.64 -41.49
CA THR A 1093 21.49 -25.31 -41.25
C THR A 1093 22.60 -25.06 -42.26
N GLY A 1094 22.87 -23.80 -42.60
CA GLY A 1094 23.85 -23.46 -43.62
C GLY A 1094 24.13 -21.96 -43.70
N ARG A 1095 24.90 -21.58 -44.73
CA ARG A 1095 25.14 -20.18 -45.09
C ARG A 1095 24.53 -19.86 -46.44
N GLU A 1096 23.80 -18.75 -46.51
CA GLU A 1096 23.22 -18.22 -47.73
C GLU A 1096 23.50 -16.71 -47.80
N GLY A 1097 24.00 -16.24 -48.95
CA GLY A 1097 24.26 -14.82 -49.18
C GLY A 1097 23.02 -13.95 -48.97
N LEU A 1098 23.23 -12.69 -48.63
CA LEU A 1098 22.15 -11.72 -48.41
C LEU A 1098 22.11 -10.73 -49.57
N THR A 1099 21.01 -10.68 -50.34
CA THR A 1099 20.82 -9.64 -51.35
C THR A 1099 20.38 -8.32 -50.69
N PRO A 1100 20.62 -7.16 -51.33
CA PRO A 1100 20.19 -5.86 -50.78
C PRO A 1100 18.67 -5.79 -50.49
N GLU A 1101 17.85 -6.36 -51.36
CA GLU A 1101 16.38 -6.40 -51.18
C GLU A 1101 15.96 -7.27 -49.98
N GLN A 1102 16.65 -8.39 -49.76
CA GLN A 1102 16.40 -9.26 -48.61
C GLN A 1102 16.85 -8.60 -47.29
N ALA A 1103 17.92 -7.81 -47.31
CA ALA A 1103 18.40 -7.05 -46.16
C ALA A 1103 17.37 -6.00 -45.73
N GLU A 1104 16.92 -5.16 -46.67
CA GLU A 1104 15.94 -4.10 -46.42
C GLU A 1104 14.60 -4.67 -45.92
N ARG A 1105 14.13 -5.77 -46.52
CA ARG A 1105 12.93 -6.47 -46.07
C ARG A 1105 13.07 -6.99 -44.64
N SER A 1106 14.20 -7.58 -44.30
CA SER A 1106 14.46 -8.15 -42.98
C SER A 1106 14.52 -7.07 -41.89
N GLU A 1107 15.18 -5.93 -42.18
CA GLU A 1107 15.22 -4.79 -41.27
C GLU A 1107 13.83 -4.19 -41.04
N ARG A 1108 13.03 -4.02 -42.10
CA ARG A 1108 11.64 -3.54 -41.98
C ARG A 1108 10.81 -4.42 -41.06
N LEU A 1109 10.86 -5.74 -41.24
CA LEU A 1109 10.07 -6.68 -40.43
C LEU A 1109 10.51 -6.70 -38.95
N LEU A 1110 11.81 -6.58 -38.67
CA LEU A 1110 12.32 -6.46 -37.30
C LEU A 1110 11.87 -5.15 -36.65
N ASN A 1111 11.90 -4.03 -37.39
CA ASN A 1111 11.46 -2.73 -36.89
C ASN A 1111 9.95 -2.72 -36.60
N GLU A 1112 9.12 -3.23 -37.51
CA GLU A 1112 7.67 -3.38 -37.29
C GLU A 1112 7.38 -4.22 -36.04
N LYS A 1113 8.14 -5.30 -35.83
CA LYS A 1113 7.99 -6.19 -34.68
C LYS A 1113 8.48 -5.59 -33.35
N ALA A 1114 9.40 -4.63 -33.38
CA ALA A 1114 9.95 -3.97 -32.20
C ALA A 1114 9.11 -2.74 -31.75
N ILE A 1115 8.38 -2.14 -32.67
CA ILE A 1115 7.51 -0.97 -32.42
C ILE A 1115 6.09 -1.39 -32.02
N ALA A 1116 5.60 -2.53 -32.55
CA ALA A 1116 4.31 -3.13 -32.20
C ALA A 1116 4.33 -3.77 -30.80
#